data_AF-A0A6G0SWN1-F1
#
_entry.id   AF-A0A6G0SWN1-F1
#
_cell.length_a   1.000
_cell.length_b   1.000
_cell.length_c   1.000
_cell.angle_alpha   90.00
_cell.angle_beta   90.00
_cell.angle_gamma   90.00
#
_symmetry.space_group_name_H-M   'P 1'
#
loop_
_entity.id
_entity.type
_entity.pdbx_description
1 polymer ?
#
loop_
_entity_poly.entity_id
_entity_poly.type
_entity_poly.pdbx_seq_one_letter_code
_entity_poly.pdbx_strand_id
1 'polypeptide(L)'
;MSTSNMHCITEILGNKVKPSMERLLLWILIENANNNNLVTNVGEIIYTNGEERLKDFKKITEPFCDNIMIAKILDFSNYDGKPINGHFLVKKSACGGYNSILRSNFSEFKLAGHGVKAKKPYLLNSDIKTALGVKQVIGVDLKKYKEYENPVFIPFKVELADVKIETLLHELPKILERLKKDNYYLLDLDITLDIAGIFNKEEMIKYLVSSFPFSLPGKNIKKDNIIVDNIKTVGIDCLTWLNENSRVKVYNKFICQMTSPGVNKQLGNHFINFINCPDKRLKETFGSELARKNGITRLEATIYNYANNDFDINEKYDPLHCLKILEKNISFFLKAPFYSVSISRMWKKLTDTLENSCCVVDTTSKRLNYVYWANKNTSKLTGINIKLPEDSKKEEKVIKYVLSAFSFKMLPVNYIEITNGGNGKISIIQKCFLKKEGKTYFTKSTTLYSSINKIIDIGELGLSSTKNVIPEVLRKKTNISSKLYPYVIEEVYNFNPIYLKSMKKHKLEHQNIKEEERRLQFLNETKKENLKMLDDRSKREKIESKILEYFRVKWIQLGDKNKYKLYAFMVDNRLKYPSVGVLVEENNSFSVRYIKGVHKNFFIDNYKNKQYLKEKGFCFLSFNRQEIVYLPKDEHFMILETNGYTSYNGNRFPCISDLHVDKTIWGDKGKALEYNQNTIENLDSRRMEDFIGKTPSVKECKRLERIGEKVQLIIRAIVKTKYRGKDRYIFAIENMGHFYVSNYWMEKSMKETPIDFNYKIKIQLDLFKITPSNNKELRVFCSN
;
A
#
# COMPACT_ATOMS: atom_id res chain seq x y z
N MET A 1 55.79 5.78 -19.31
CA MET A 1 55.64 7.25 -19.18
C MET A 1 54.47 7.54 -18.26
N SER A 2 54.70 8.14 -17.11
CA SER A 2 53.66 8.48 -16.12
C SER A 2 53.11 9.87 -16.38
N THR A 3 51.78 10.02 -16.47
CA THR A 3 51.14 11.35 -16.49
C THR A 3 50.99 11.85 -15.06
N SER A 4 51.64 12.98 -14.74
CA SER A 4 51.49 13.67 -13.46
C SER A 4 50.61 14.90 -13.67
N ASN A 5 49.40 14.90 -13.11
CA ASN A 5 48.48 16.04 -13.18
C ASN A 5 48.33 16.69 -11.80
N MET A 6 48.35 18.03 -11.76
CA MET A 6 48.04 18.79 -10.55
C MET A 6 46.57 19.20 -10.53
N HIS A 7 45.90 18.97 -9.40
CA HIS A 7 44.50 19.36 -9.20
C HIS A 7 44.28 20.13 -7.90
N CYS A 8 43.28 21.02 -7.87
CA CYS A 8 42.87 21.76 -6.69
C CYS A 8 41.80 20.99 -5.90
N ILE A 9 42.03 20.70 -4.61
CA ILE A 9 41.11 19.88 -3.81
C ILE A 9 39.75 20.56 -3.60
N THR A 10 39.73 21.89 -3.45
CA THR A 10 38.49 22.66 -3.22
C THR A 10 37.59 22.70 -4.45
N GLU A 11 38.15 22.63 -5.65
CA GLU A 11 37.37 22.51 -6.89
C GLU A 11 36.68 21.14 -7.02
N ILE A 12 37.37 20.09 -6.57
CA ILE A 12 36.88 18.72 -6.59
C ILE A 12 35.78 18.52 -5.53
N LEU A 13 36.05 18.87 -4.27
CA LEU A 13 35.19 18.52 -3.13
C LEU A 13 34.28 19.67 -2.64
N GLY A 14 34.49 20.90 -3.12
CA GLY A 14 33.73 22.09 -2.73
C GLY A 14 34.15 22.73 -1.40
N ASN A 15 33.89 24.03 -1.26
CA ASN A 15 34.38 24.88 -0.16
C ASN A 15 33.78 24.59 1.24
N LYS A 16 32.81 23.67 1.38
CA LYS A 16 32.02 23.53 2.61
C LYS A 16 32.63 22.61 3.68
N VAL A 17 33.72 21.89 3.39
CA VAL A 17 34.34 20.94 4.33
C VAL A 17 35.85 20.99 4.13
N LYS A 18 36.65 21.07 5.20
CA LYS A 18 38.09 20.71 5.13
C LYS A 18 38.17 19.23 4.74
N PRO A 19 38.45 18.89 3.48
CA PRO A 19 38.33 17.51 3.06
C PRO A 19 39.56 16.73 3.53
N SER A 20 39.34 15.60 4.19
CA SER A 20 40.43 14.65 4.43
C SER A 20 40.82 13.99 3.11
N MET A 21 42.11 13.67 2.94
CA MET A 21 42.59 12.90 1.79
C MET A 21 41.80 11.59 1.64
N GLU A 22 41.46 10.93 2.74
CA GLU A 22 40.63 9.72 2.72
C GLU A 22 39.28 9.92 2.00
N ARG A 23 38.59 11.04 2.23
CA ARG A 23 37.32 11.34 1.53
C ARG A 23 37.53 11.60 0.04
N LEU A 24 38.62 12.28 -0.32
CA LEU A 24 38.98 12.50 -1.71
C LEU A 24 39.19 11.17 -2.44
N LEU A 25 39.96 10.24 -1.86
CA LEU A 25 40.25 8.93 -2.48
C LEU A 25 38.97 8.16 -2.76
N LEU A 26 38.07 8.09 -1.78
CA LEU A 26 36.79 7.40 -1.92
C LEU A 26 35.91 8.07 -2.99
N TRP A 27 35.90 9.40 -3.04
CA TRP A 27 35.15 10.16 -4.05
C TRP A 27 35.69 9.88 -5.47
N ILE A 28 37.01 9.91 -5.69
CA ILE A 28 37.65 9.58 -6.99
C ILE A 28 37.20 8.20 -7.47
N LEU A 29 37.24 7.20 -6.59
CA LEU A 29 36.86 5.82 -6.92
C LEU A 29 35.38 5.70 -7.30
N ILE A 30 34.49 6.42 -6.61
CA ILE A 30 33.05 6.33 -6.83
C ILE A 30 32.62 7.05 -8.11
N GLU A 31 33.16 8.24 -8.36
CA GLU A 31 32.87 8.98 -9.61
C GLU A 31 33.26 8.17 -10.84
N ASN A 32 34.38 7.46 -10.75
CA ASN A 32 34.89 6.64 -11.84
C ASN A 32 34.24 5.25 -11.93
N ALA A 33 33.40 4.86 -10.97
CA ALA A 33 32.62 3.63 -11.05
C ALA A 33 31.45 3.76 -12.04
N ASN A 34 30.90 4.97 -12.26
CA ASN A 34 29.70 5.17 -13.08
C ASN A 34 29.84 4.67 -14.53
N ASN A 35 31.07 4.72 -15.08
CA ASN A 35 31.38 4.32 -16.45
C ASN A 35 32.33 3.11 -16.52
N ASN A 36 32.46 2.31 -15.45
CA ASN A 36 33.47 1.25 -15.32
C ASN A 36 34.91 1.73 -15.61
N ASN A 37 35.20 3.03 -15.36
CA ASN A 37 36.43 3.65 -15.83
C ASN A 37 37.65 3.15 -15.05
N LEU A 38 37.68 3.39 -13.73
CA LEU A 38 38.80 2.95 -12.88
C LEU A 38 38.54 1.63 -12.16
N VAL A 39 37.27 1.38 -11.83
CA VAL A 39 36.82 0.22 -11.09
C VAL A 39 35.50 -0.25 -11.68
N THR A 40 35.33 -1.56 -11.84
CA THR A 40 34.08 -2.15 -12.33
C THR A 40 32.93 -1.85 -11.38
N ASN A 41 31.82 -1.36 -11.92
CA ASN A 41 30.54 -1.24 -11.25
C ASN A 41 29.72 -2.53 -11.39
N VAL A 42 29.43 -3.15 -10.25
CA VAL A 42 28.59 -4.35 -10.13
C VAL A 42 27.18 -4.03 -9.64
N GLY A 43 26.85 -2.75 -9.45
CA GLY A 43 25.57 -2.32 -8.85
C GLY A 43 24.35 -2.52 -9.74
N GLU A 44 24.52 -2.83 -11.02
CA GLU A 44 23.46 -3.00 -12.03
C GLU A 44 23.32 -4.43 -12.54
N ILE A 45 24.05 -5.39 -11.95
CA ILE A 45 23.98 -6.78 -12.38
C ILE A 45 22.59 -7.35 -12.06
N ILE A 46 21.89 -7.85 -13.08
CA ILE A 46 20.60 -8.53 -12.92
C ILE A 46 20.87 -10.04 -12.81
N TYR A 47 20.99 -10.52 -11.57
CA TYR A 47 21.32 -11.92 -11.30
C TYR A 47 20.23 -12.92 -11.72
N THR A 48 18.99 -12.47 -11.92
CA THR A 48 17.85 -13.29 -12.35
C THR A 48 17.72 -13.45 -13.87
N ASN A 49 18.53 -12.73 -14.67
CA ASN A 49 18.40 -12.78 -16.13
C ASN A 49 18.75 -14.17 -16.69
N GLY A 50 17.85 -14.76 -17.48
CA GLY A 50 18.00 -16.12 -18.03
C GLY A 50 17.94 -17.25 -17.00
N GLU A 51 17.36 -16.99 -15.83
CA GLU A 51 17.24 -17.96 -14.74
C GLU A 51 15.82 -18.53 -14.66
N GLU A 52 15.73 -19.76 -14.14
CA GLU A 52 14.44 -20.42 -13.94
C GLU A 52 13.72 -19.89 -12.69
N ARG A 53 12.40 -19.77 -12.78
CA ARG A 53 11.57 -19.47 -11.62
C ARG A 53 11.49 -20.67 -10.69
N LEU A 54 11.52 -20.40 -9.39
CA LEU A 54 11.19 -21.40 -8.40
C LEU A 54 9.70 -21.71 -8.46
N LYS A 55 9.38 -23.01 -8.45
CA LYS A 55 7.99 -23.50 -8.50
C LYS A 55 7.27 -23.25 -7.18
N ASP A 56 7.97 -23.46 -6.06
CA ASP A 56 7.39 -23.39 -4.72
C ASP A 56 8.19 -22.49 -3.81
N PHE A 57 7.49 -21.74 -2.95
CA PHE A 57 8.09 -21.06 -1.81
C PHE A 57 8.67 -22.09 -0.82
N LYS A 58 9.95 -21.94 -0.47
CA LYS A 58 10.63 -22.82 0.49
C LYS A 58 11.42 -21.99 1.50
N LYS A 59 11.15 -22.22 2.78
CA LYS A 59 11.96 -21.67 3.89
C LYS A 59 13.27 -22.46 3.99
N ILE A 60 14.38 -21.78 4.25
CA ILE A 60 15.65 -22.40 4.62
C ILE A 60 15.76 -22.52 6.13
N THR A 61 15.26 -21.52 6.86
CA THR A 61 15.26 -21.49 8.32
C THR A 61 13.84 -21.32 8.85
N GLU A 62 13.62 -21.71 10.10
CA GLU A 62 12.47 -21.19 10.85
C GLU A 62 12.70 -19.73 11.26
N PRO A 63 11.64 -18.92 11.46
CA PRO A 63 11.79 -17.54 11.92
C PRO A 63 12.48 -17.44 13.28
N PHE A 64 13.34 -16.43 13.44
CA PHE A 64 14.13 -16.20 14.64
C PHE A 64 14.34 -14.71 14.89
N CYS A 65 14.68 -14.36 16.14
CA CYS A 65 15.00 -12.99 16.48
C CYS A 65 16.50 -12.79 16.56
N ASP A 66 17.04 -11.87 15.77
CA ASP A 66 18.47 -11.56 15.78
C ASP A 66 18.80 -10.62 16.94
N ASN A 67 17.95 -9.60 17.14
CA ASN A 67 18.22 -8.50 18.05
C ASN A 67 16.93 -7.90 18.58
N ILE A 68 17.03 -7.32 19.78
CA ILE A 68 16.00 -6.44 20.33
C ILE A 68 16.62 -5.12 20.77
N MET A 69 15.80 -4.07 20.75
CA MET A 69 16.17 -2.75 21.24
C MET A 69 15.41 -2.45 22.53
N ILE A 70 16.16 -2.19 23.60
CA ILE A 70 15.61 -1.81 24.91
C ILE A 70 16.04 -0.38 25.25
N ALA A 71 15.12 0.48 25.68
CA ALA A 71 15.43 1.81 26.21
C ALA A 71 15.49 1.80 27.73
N LYS A 72 16.56 2.34 28.32
CA LYS A 72 16.64 2.64 29.74
C LYS A 72 16.35 4.12 29.98
N ILE A 73 15.40 4.44 30.86
CA ILE A 73 15.09 5.81 31.30
C ILE A 73 15.91 6.15 32.55
N LEU A 74 16.47 7.35 32.57
CA LEU A 74 17.35 7.87 33.62
C LEU A 74 17.04 9.34 33.93
N ASP A 75 17.31 9.70 35.18
CA ASP A 75 17.42 11.08 35.64
C ASP A 75 18.86 11.61 35.47
N PHE A 76 19.00 12.93 35.35
CA PHE A 76 20.20 13.65 34.93
C PHE A 76 21.37 13.60 35.93
N SER A 77 21.15 13.11 37.15
CA SER A 77 22.14 13.06 38.23
C SER A 77 23.31 12.08 38.00
N ASN A 78 23.28 11.29 36.91
CA ASN A 78 24.28 10.24 36.61
C ASN A 78 25.31 10.59 35.50
N TYR A 79 25.43 11.86 35.12
CA TYR A 79 26.27 12.31 33.99
C TYR A 79 27.52 13.08 34.43
N ASP A 80 28.58 13.02 33.63
CA ASP A 80 29.76 13.87 33.79
C ASP A 80 29.64 15.14 32.92
N GLY A 81 29.66 16.31 33.56
CA GLY A 81 29.74 17.62 32.90
C GLY A 81 28.43 18.20 32.35
N LYS A 82 28.49 19.46 31.90
CA LYS A 82 27.38 20.15 31.21
C LYS A 82 27.21 19.59 29.78
N PRO A 83 25.98 19.52 29.25
CA PRO A 83 25.75 19.08 27.88
C PRO A 83 26.47 19.98 26.88
N ILE A 84 27.29 19.38 26.00
CA ILE A 84 27.95 20.08 24.89
C ILE A 84 27.12 19.81 23.62
N ASN A 85 26.53 20.84 23.03
CA ASN A 85 25.71 20.76 21.80
C ASN A 85 24.55 19.75 21.86
N GLY A 86 23.87 19.64 23.00
CA GLY A 86 22.75 18.69 23.17
C GLY A 86 23.19 17.22 23.17
N HIS A 87 24.46 16.94 23.46
CA HIS A 87 24.99 15.58 23.60
C HIS A 87 25.39 15.31 25.05
N PHE A 88 24.95 14.15 25.55
CA PHE A 88 25.18 13.68 26.92
C PHE A 88 26.17 12.52 26.91
N LEU A 89 27.13 12.53 27.83
CA LEU A 89 28.05 11.42 28.05
C LEU A 89 27.71 10.76 29.38
N VAL A 90 27.10 9.57 29.29
CA VAL A 90 26.81 8.74 30.47
C VAL A 90 28.13 8.23 31.05
N LYS A 91 28.28 8.25 32.37
CA LYS A 91 29.43 7.63 33.05
C LYS A 91 29.64 6.20 32.57
N LYS A 92 30.87 5.86 32.15
CA LYS A 92 31.21 4.53 31.61
C LYS A 92 30.90 3.40 32.60
N SER A 93 31.08 3.64 33.90
CA SER A 93 30.74 2.72 34.98
C SER A 93 29.24 2.42 35.05
N ALA A 94 28.38 3.44 34.92
CA ALA A 94 26.92 3.28 34.88
C ALA A 94 26.47 2.45 33.66
N CYS A 95 27.00 2.74 32.47
CA CYS A 95 26.76 1.93 31.27
C CYS A 95 27.20 0.46 31.44
N GLY A 96 28.31 0.22 32.14
CA GLY A 96 28.78 -1.12 32.49
C GLY A 96 27.78 -1.89 33.34
N GLY A 97 27.26 -1.26 34.40
CA GLY A 97 26.22 -1.82 35.26
C GLY A 97 24.93 -2.15 34.49
N TYR A 98 24.46 -1.23 33.67
CA TYR A 98 23.26 -1.42 32.84
C TYR A 98 23.41 -2.58 31.84
N ASN A 99 24.58 -2.72 31.22
CA ASN A 99 24.85 -3.86 30.34
C ASN A 99 24.80 -5.20 31.10
N SER A 100 25.33 -5.23 32.33
CA SER A 100 25.30 -6.44 33.17
C SER A 100 23.89 -6.83 33.58
N ILE A 101 23.03 -5.86 33.93
CA ILE A 101 21.60 -6.11 34.25
C ILE A 101 20.89 -6.73 33.05
N LEU A 102 21.09 -6.18 31.85
CA LEU A 102 20.51 -6.72 30.62
C LEU A 102 21.03 -8.13 30.34
N ARG A 103 22.35 -8.37 30.42
CA ARG A 103 22.91 -9.72 30.23
C ARG A 103 22.32 -10.74 31.21
N SER A 104 22.14 -10.36 32.47
CA SER A 104 21.56 -11.22 33.50
C SER A 104 20.10 -11.57 33.15
N ASN A 105 19.29 -10.58 32.82
CA ASN A 105 17.87 -10.78 32.49
C ASN A 105 17.65 -11.60 31.21
N PHE A 106 18.56 -11.50 30.23
CA PHE A 106 18.50 -12.26 28.98
C PHE A 106 19.27 -13.59 29.04
N SER A 107 19.87 -13.95 30.17
CA SER A 107 20.66 -15.19 30.33
C SER A 107 19.84 -16.47 30.11
N GLU A 108 18.52 -16.40 30.29
CA GLU A 108 17.56 -17.50 30.05
C GLU A 108 17.63 -18.04 28.62
N PHE A 109 18.04 -17.22 27.65
CA PHE A 109 18.19 -17.66 26.26
C PHE A 109 19.44 -18.54 26.02
N LYS A 110 20.31 -18.73 27.03
CA LYS A 110 21.49 -19.63 27.00
C LYS A 110 22.39 -19.48 25.76
N LEU A 111 22.54 -18.26 25.24
CA LEU A 111 23.39 -18.00 24.09
C LEU A 111 24.78 -17.56 24.53
N ALA A 112 25.80 -18.07 23.86
CA ALA A 112 27.19 -17.74 24.13
C ALA A 112 27.43 -16.24 23.95
N GLY A 113 27.50 -15.52 25.08
CA GLY A 113 27.96 -14.12 25.14
C GLY A 113 27.03 -13.11 24.49
N HIS A 114 25.81 -12.91 25.04
CA HIS A 114 24.92 -11.82 24.64
C HIS A 114 25.68 -10.48 24.52
N GLY A 115 25.85 -10.05 23.26
CA GLY A 115 26.38 -8.74 22.92
C GLY A 115 25.35 -7.69 23.30
N VAL A 116 25.55 -7.03 24.46
CA VAL A 116 24.79 -5.83 24.82
C VAL A 116 25.62 -4.62 24.44
N LYS A 117 25.06 -3.79 23.55
CA LYS A 117 25.71 -2.56 23.07
C LYS A 117 24.81 -1.35 23.27
N ALA A 118 25.24 -0.47 24.17
CA ALA A 118 24.66 0.86 24.31
C ALA A 118 24.82 1.68 23.01
N LYS A 119 23.76 2.40 22.65
CA LYS A 119 23.73 3.41 21.58
C LYS A 119 23.88 4.80 22.20
N LYS A 120 23.94 5.83 21.34
CA LYS A 120 24.01 7.22 21.79
C LYS A 120 22.76 7.56 22.62
N PRO A 121 22.90 8.23 23.78
CA PRO A 121 21.77 8.69 24.58
C PRO A 121 21.08 9.90 23.95
N TYR A 122 19.80 10.11 24.28
CA TYR A 122 18.97 11.21 23.77
C TYR A 122 18.07 11.78 24.86
N LEU A 123 17.77 13.08 24.77
CA LEU A 123 16.74 13.70 25.61
C LEU A 123 15.40 13.07 25.31
N LEU A 124 14.71 12.64 26.36
CA LEU A 124 13.35 12.12 26.24
C LEU A 124 12.41 13.22 25.72
N ASN A 125 12.62 14.48 26.11
CA ASN A 125 11.77 15.60 25.71
C ASN A 125 12.02 16.13 24.29
N SER A 126 12.97 15.57 23.54
CA SER A 126 13.24 16.03 22.17
C SER A 126 12.15 15.61 21.17
N ASP A 127 12.02 16.39 20.08
CA ASP A 127 11.05 16.13 19.01
C ASP A 127 11.54 15.13 17.95
N ILE A 128 12.59 14.37 18.27
CA ILE A 128 13.08 13.33 17.35
C ILE A 128 12.16 12.12 17.37
N LYS A 129 11.96 11.48 16.21
CA LYS A 129 11.09 10.29 16.06
C LYS A 129 11.31 9.21 17.11
N THR A 130 12.58 8.94 17.44
CA THR A 130 12.93 7.93 18.46
C THR A 130 12.44 8.32 19.86
N ALA A 131 12.51 9.60 20.24
CA ALA A 131 12.05 10.06 21.55
C ALA A 131 10.52 10.01 21.64
N LEU A 132 9.81 10.35 20.57
CA LEU A 132 8.35 10.17 20.48
C LEU A 132 7.96 8.69 20.66
N GLY A 133 8.64 7.78 19.95
CA GLY A 133 8.42 6.33 20.12
C GLY A 133 8.70 5.84 21.54
N VAL A 134 9.76 6.34 22.20
CA VAL A 134 10.04 6.00 23.60
C VAL A 134 8.93 6.51 24.53
N LYS A 135 8.44 7.75 24.37
CA LYS A 135 7.31 8.28 25.16
C LYS A 135 6.06 7.41 25.01
N GLN A 136 5.78 6.96 23.79
CA GLN A 136 4.67 6.06 23.49
C GLN A 136 4.79 4.72 24.24
N VAL A 137 5.96 4.08 24.21
CA VAL A 137 6.18 2.80 24.93
C VAL A 137 6.10 2.97 26.45
N ILE A 138 6.59 4.10 26.98
CA ILE A 138 6.49 4.41 28.41
C ILE A 138 5.02 4.55 28.82
N GLY A 139 4.20 5.20 27.97
CA GLY A 139 2.76 5.35 28.18
C GLY A 139 2.43 6.02 29.51
N VAL A 140 1.59 5.36 30.33
CA VAL A 140 1.14 5.87 31.63
C VAL A 140 2.27 6.14 32.64
N ASP A 141 3.41 5.44 32.52
CA ASP A 141 4.56 5.65 33.40
C ASP A 141 5.27 6.98 33.14
N LEU A 142 4.92 7.70 32.06
CA LEU A 142 5.55 8.96 31.69
C LEU A 142 5.38 10.03 32.78
N LYS A 143 4.27 9.95 33.54
CA LYS A 143 4.03 10.82 34.70
C LYS A 143 5.14 10.69 35.76
N LYS A 144 5.68 9.50 35.97
CA LYS A 144 6.77 9.23 36.93
C LYS A 144 8.08 9.93 36.56
N TYR A 145 8.24 10.28 35.28
CA TYR A 145 9.45 10.92 34.76
C TYR A 145 9.28 12.41 34.51
N LYS A 146 8.10 12.99 34.82
CA LYS A 146 7.90 14.45 34.84
C LYS A 146 8.64 15.12 36.00
N GLU A 147 9.01 14.35 37.02
CA GLU A 147 9.79 14.80 38.18
C GLU A 147 11.29 14.94 37.85
N TYR A 148 11.74 14.36 36.74
CA TYR A 148 13.13 14.50 36.29
C TYR A 148 13.33 15.87 35.65
N GLU A 149 14.36 16.60 36.09
CA GLU A 149 14.69 17.92 35.53
C GLU A 149 15.07 17.81 34.05
N ASN A 150 15.80 16.76 33.69
CA ASN A 150 16.24 16.48 32.32
C ASN A 150 16.19 14.96 32.03
N PRO A 151 15.01 14.39 31.69
CA PRO A 151 14.89 12.96 31.43
C PRO A 151 15.65 12.55 30.17
N VAL A 152 16.46 11.50 30.28
CA VAL A 152 17.27 10.95 29.17
C VAL A 152 16.92 9.47 28.99
N PHE A 153 17.00 8.99 27.75
CA PHE A 153 16.98 7.56 27.48
C PHE A 153 18.26 7.08 26.79
N ILE A 154 18.67 5.85 27.13
CA ILE A 154 19.77 5.14 26.48
C ILE A 154 19.19 3.92 25.76
N PRO A 155 19.27 3.84 24.43
CA PRO A 155 18.93 2.62 23.70
C PRO A 155 20.06 1.59 23.84
N PHE A 156 19.71 0.34 24.11
CA PHE A 156 20.59 -0.81 24.13
C PHE A 156 20.16 -1.78 23.04
N LYS A 157 21.12 -2.18 22.22
CA LYS A 157 20.95 -3.31 21.32
C LYS A 157 21.38 -4.57 22.07
N VAL A 158 20.44 -5.49 22.27
CA VAL A 158 20.70 -6.82 22.85
C VAL A 158 20.70 -7.83 21.71
N GLU A 159 21.84 -8.48 21.50
CA GLU A 159 21.97 -9.56 20.52
C GLU A 159 21.34 -10.84 21.09
N LEU A 160 20.36 -11.39 20.37
CA LEU A 160 19.64 -12.63 20.68
C LEU A 160 19.99 -13.72 19.67
N ALA A 161 21.25 -13.79 19.25
CA ALA A 161 21.76 -14.66 18.19
C ALA A 161 21.08 -16.03 18.18
N ASP A 162 20.15 -16.24 17.23
CA ASP A 162 19.47 -17.51 16.99
C ASP A 162 18.35 -17.93 17.96
N VAL A 163 17.75 -17.01 18.74
CA VAL A 163 16.55 -17.35 19.54
C VAL A 163 15.36 -17.63 18.61
N LYS A 164 14.80 -18.83 18.70
CA LYS A 164 13.56 -19.20 17.99
C LYS A 164 12.42 -18.27 18.43
N ILE A 165 11.57 -17.86 17.49
CA ILE A 165 10.45 -16.96 17.77
C ILE A 165 9.53 -17.53 18.87
N GLU A 166 9.20 -18.81 18.84
CA GLU A 166 8.35 -19.44 19.86
C GLU A 166 8.92 -19.29 21.27
N THR A 167 10.22 -19.57 21.44
CA THR A 167 10.92 -19.40 22.72
C THR A 167 10.95 -17.94 23.16
N LEU A 168 11.20 -17.02 22.22
CA LEU A 168 11.17 -15.59 22.51
C LEU A 168 9.81 -15.15 23.04
N LEU A 169 8.72 -15.50 22.34
CA LEU A 169 7.38 -15.05 22.68
C LEU A 169 6.90 -15.62 24.02
N HIS A 170 7.39 -16.79 24.41
CA HIS A 170 7.09 -17.40 25.71
C HIS A 170 7.82 -16.71 26.87
N GLU A 171 9.12 -16.43 26.74
CA GLU A 171 9.94 -15.90 27.86
C GLU A 171 9.98 -14.37 27.93
N LEU A 172 9.92 -13.68 26.78
CA LEU A 172 10.11 -12.23 26.71
C LEU A 172 9.14 -11.45 27.60
N PRO A 173 7.83 -11.77 27.71
CA PRO A 173 6.91 -11.05 28.60
C PRO A 173 7.40 -10.98 30.06
N LYS A 174 7.88 -12.11 30.61
CA LYS A 174 8.40 -12.19 31.99
C LYS A 174 9.67 -11.36 32.15
N ILE A 175 10.56 -11.39 31.15
CA ILE A 175 11.78 -10.57 31.13
C ILE A 175 11.42 -9.08 31.12
N LEU A 176 10.46 -8.67 30.29
CA LEU A 176 10.02 -7.28 30.20
C LEU A 176 9.38 -6.78 31.50
N GLU A 177 8.62 -7.62 32.21
CA GLU A 177 8.07 -7.27 33.51
C GLU A 177 9.15 -7.00 34.57
N ARG A 178 10.23 -7.79 34.58
CA ARG A 178 11.39 -7.56 35.46
C ARG A 178 12.12 -6.27 35.08
N LEU A 179 12.43 -6.13 33.80
CA LEU A 179 13.13 -4.96 33.25
C LEU A 179 12.38 -3.65 33.49
N LYS A 180 11.04 -3.68 33.44
CA LYS A 180 10.20 -2.52 33.70
C LYS A 180 10.38 -1.96 35.12
N LYS A 181 10.64 -2.80 36.12
CA LYS A 181 10.93 -2.35 37.50
C LYS A 181 12.19 -1.48 37.57
N ASP A 182 13.14 -1.72 36.67
CA ASP A 182 14.38 -0.97 36.55
C ASP A 182 14.32 0.14 35.48
N ASN A 183 13.12 0.55 35.04
CA ASN A 183 12.87 1.56 34.00
C ASN A 183 13.45 1.21 32.62
N TYR A 184 13.45 -0.07 32.25
CA TYR A 184 13.75 -0.54 30.89
C TYR A 184 12.47 -0.85 30.11
N TYR A 185 12.45 -0.49 28.83
CA TYR A 185 11.28 -0.58 27.96
C TYR A 185 11.64 -1.15 26.58
N LEU A 186 10.84 -2.06 26.04
CA LEU A 186 11.04 -2.63 24.70
C LEU A 186 10.66 -1.63 23.62
N LEU A 187 11.62 -1.26 22.76
CA LEU A 187 11.38 -0.39 21.61
C LEU A 187 11.01 -1.18 20.37
N ASP A 188 11.82 -2.17 20.01
CA ASP A 188 11.65 -2.96 18.81
C ASP A 188 12.35 -4.32 18.90
N LEU A 189 11.98 -5.21 17.97
CA LEU A 189 12.56 -6.52 17.77
C LEU A 189 12.77 -6.80 16.28
N ASP A 190 13.91 -7.40 15.92
CA ASP A 190 14.26 -7.77 14.56
C ASP A 190 14.02 -9.27 14.37
N ILE A 191 13.01 -9.63 13.56
CA ILE A 191 12.71 -11.01 13.17
C ILE A 191 13.30 -11.30 11.79
N THR A 192 13.99 -12.42 11.67
CA THR A 192 14.66 -12.85 10.44
C THR A 192 14.12 -14.20 9.96
N LEU A 193 13.99 -14.33 8.64
CA LEU A 193 13.66 -15.58 7.94
C LEU A 193 14.49 -15.69 6.65
N ASP A 194 15.15 -16.83 6.45
CA ASP A 194 15.83 -17.13 5.19
C ASP A 194 14.94 -17.98 4.28
N ILE A 195 14.84 -17.57 3.02
CA ILE A 195 14.00 -18.15 1.97
C ILE A 195 14.89 -18.61 0.82
N ALA A 196 14.61 -19.77 0.26
CA ALA A 196 15.29 -20.28 -0.92
C ALA A 196 14.89 -19.48 -2.16
N GLY A 197 15.88 -19.09 -2.96
CA GLY A 197 15.68 -18.27 -4.16
C GLY A 197 16.17 -16.84 -4.00
N ILE A 198 16.37 -16.17 -5.13
CA ILE A 198 16.60 -14.72 -5.19
C ILE A 198 15.46 -14.04 -5.94
N PHE A 199 15.28 -12.74 -5.74
CA PHE A 199 14.25 -11.98 -6.44
C PHE A 199 14.84 -10.86 -7.29
N ASN A 200 14.09 -10.47 -8.31
CA ASN A 200 14.27 -9.20 -9.01
C ASN A 200 13.38 -8.13 -8.35
N LYS A 201 13.97 -7.01 -7.91
CA LYS A 201 13.24 -5.98 -7.16
C LYS A 201 12.10 -5.36 -7.95
N GLU A 202 12.27 -5.07 -9.23
CA GLU A 202 11.21 -4.47 -10.05
C GLU A 202 10.03 -5.43 -10.23
N GLU A 203 10.30 -6.70 -10.50
CA GLU A 203 9.26 -7.73 -10.60
C GLU A 203 8.55 -7.95 -9.27
N MET A 204 9.29 -8.00 -8.17
CA MET A 204 8.72 -8.13 -6.82
C MET A 204 7.83 -6.95 -6.47
N ILE A 205 8.26 -5.71 -6.77
CA ILE A 205 7.44 -4.50 -6.58
C ILE A 205 6.14 -4.60 -7.41
N LYS A 206 6.23 -4.98 -8.69
CA LYS A 206 5.05 -5.14 -9.56
C LYS A 206 4.07 -6.15 -8.96
N TYR A 207 4.58 -7.33 -8.57
CA TYR A 207 3.79 -8.39 -7.94
C TYR A 207 3.12 -7.95 -6.64
N LEU A 208 3.84 -7.26 -5.75
CA LEU A 208 3.29 -6.79 -4.48
C LEU A 208 2.20 -5.74 -4.68
N VAL A 209 2.41 -4.78 -5.59
CA VAL A 209 1.45 -3.71 -5.88
C VAL A 209 0.20 -4.23 -6.60
N SER A 210 0.34 -5.24 -7.47
CA SER A 210 -0.78 -5.82 -8.20
C SER A 210 -1.63 -6.78 -7.36
N SER A 211 -1.02 -7.47 -6.40
CA SER A 211 -1.64 -8.61 -5.71
C SER A 211 -2.03 -8.30 -4.26
N PHE A 212 -1.47 -7.24 -3.66
CA PHE A 212 -1.64 -6.90 -2.25
C PHE A 212 -1.82 -5.39 -2.04
N PRO A 213 -2.25 -4.92 -0.85
CA PRO A 213 -2.41 -3.50 -0.54
C PRO A 213 -1.06 -2.80 -0.33
N PHE A 214 -0.22 -2.76 -1.38
CA PHE A 214 1.03 -2.01 -1.43
C PHE A 214 0.87 -0.73 -2.27
N SER A 215 1.49 0.34 -1.82
CA SER A 215 1.63 1.61 -2.55
C SER A 215 3.10 1.96 -2.79
N LEU A 216 3.34 2.78 -3.81
CA LEU A 216 4.64 3.40 -4.07
C LEU A 216 4.72 4.75 -3.33
N PRO A 217 5.92 5.28 -3.06
CA PRO A 217 6.09 6.59 -2.44
C PRO A 217 5.32 7.68 -3.19
N GLY A 218 4.76 8.64 -2.45
CA GLY A 218 4.12 9.83 -3.01
C GLY A 218 2.72 9.62 -3.59
N LYS A 219 2.20 8.40 -3.63
CA LYS A 219 0.80 8.15 -4.00
C LYS A 219 -0.10 8.35 -2.79
N ASN A 220 -1.03 9.32 -2.86
CA ASN A 220 -2.06 9.61 -1.85
C ASN A 220 -3.15 8.52 -1.79
N ILE A 221 -2.74 7.26 -1.66
CA ILE A 221 -3.64 6.13 -1.44
C ILE A 221 -3.27 5.58 -0.06
N LYS A 222 -4.16 5.76 0.93
CA LYS A 222 -4.03 5.09 2.23
C LYS A 222 -4.04 3.57 1.98
N LYS A 223 -2.86 2.96 1.96
CA LYS A 223 -2.66 1.50 1.89
C LYS A 223 -1.77 1.08 3.05
N ASP A 224 -2.00 -0.14 3.54
CA ASP A 224 -1.31 -0.74 4.69
C ASP A 224 0.22 -0.79 4.56
N ASN A 225 0.75 -0.92 3.33
CA ASN A 225 2.18 -1.10 3.09
C ASN A 225 2.70 -0.08 2.07
N ILE A 226 3.71 0.70 2.47
CA ILE A 226 4.35 1.71 1.63
C ILE A 226 5.76 1.25 1.27
N ILE A 227 6.00 0.98 -0.01
CA ILE A 227 7.33 0.66 -0.52
C ILE A 227 8.20 1.91 -0.40
N VAL A 228 9.43 1.75 0.09
CA VAL A 228 10.40 2.84 0.24
C VAL A 228 11.31 2.88 -0.98
N ASP A 229 11.42 4.04 -1.63
CA ASP A 229 12.47 4.26 -2.62
C ASP A 229 13.80 4.59 -1.93
N ASN A 230 14.64 3.56 -1.82
CA ASN A 230 15.94 3.63 -1.16
C ASN A 230 17.05 2.92 -1.97
N ILE A 231 16.92 2.84 -3.30
CA ILE A 231 17.94 2.22 -4.16
C ILE A 231 19.34 2.80 -3.89
N LYS A 232 19.41 4.12 -3.66
CA LYS A 232 20.67 4.81 -3.34
C LYS A 232 21.31 4.42 -2.02
N THR A 233 20.57 3.75 -1.14
CA THR A 233 21.04 3.35 0.20
C THR A 233 21.25 1.84 0.31
N VAL A 234 20.38 1.03 -0.29
CA VAL A 234 20.39 -0.43 -0.13
C VAL A 234 20.65 -1.20 -1.42
N GLY A 235 20.64 -0.54 -2.57
CA GLY A 235 20.86 -1.15 -3.88
C GLY A 235 19.59 -1.73 -4.51
N ILE A 236 19.77 -2.36 -5.67
CA ILE A 236 18.68 -2.99 -6.43
C ILE A 236 18.31 -4.39 -5.89
N ASP A 237 19.19 -5.02 -5.13
CA ASP A 237 18.99 -6.36 -4.54
C ASP A 237 18.30 -6.34 -3.18
N CYS A 238 17.79 -5.19 -2.75
CA CYS A 238 17.10 -5.01 -1.48
C CYS A 238 15.84 -4.16 -1.67
N LEU A 239 14.72 -4.68 -1.17
CA LEU A 239 13.42 -4.04 -1.15
C LEU A 239 13.04 -3.74 0.30
N THR A 240 12.50 -2.55 0.56
CA THR A 240 12.05 -2.14 1.89
C THR A 240 10.63 -1.60 1.79
N TRP A 241 9.78 -1.96 2.74
CA TRP A 241 8.49 -1.30 2.94
C TRP A 241 8.24 -1.02 4.42
N LEU A 242 7.34 -0.06 4.65
CA LEU A 242 6.84 0.32 5.95
C LEU A 242 5.37 -0.07 6.05
N ASN A 243 4.96 -0.53 7.20
CA ASN A 243 3.56 -0.58 7.63
C ASN A 243 3.41 0.20 8.95
N GLU A 244 2.24 0.15 9.56
CA GLU A 244 1.90 0.98 10.73
C GLU A 244 2.91 0.89 11.88
N ASN A 245 3.37 -0.33 12.19
CA ASN A 245 4.25 -0.60 13.34
C ASN A 245 5.44 -1.50 13.00
N SER A 246 5.82 -1.63 11.74
CA SER A 246 7.00 -2.41 11.36
C SER A 246 7.66 -1.86 10.09
N ARG A 247 8.94 -2.20 9.96
CA ARG A 247 9.73 -1.99 8.75
C ARG A 247 10.23 -3.35 8.30
N VAL A 248 9.90 -3.72 7.07
CA VAL A 248 10.33 -5.00 6.51
C VAL A 248 11.32 -4.75 5.38
N LYS A 249 12.39 -5.54 5.37
CA LYS A 249 13.40 -5.58 4.32
C LYS A 249 13.50 -7.00 3.79
N VAL A 250 13.50 -7.14 2.47
CA VAL A 250 13.88 -8.39 1.81
C VAL A 250 15.06 -8.12 0.90
N TYR A 251 16.07 -8.96 0.97
CA TYR A 251 17.28 -8.75 0.17
C TYR A 251 17.99 -10.06 -0.18
N ASN A 252 18.66 -10.06 -1.33
CA ASN A 252 19.43 -11.21 -1.80
C ASN A 252 20.73 -11.30 -0.97
N LYS A 253 20.78 -12.24 -0.02
CA LYS A 253 21.78 -12.24 1.07
C LYS A 253 23.22 -12.32 0.57
N PHE A 254 23.49 -13.24 -0.34
CA PHE A 254 24.82 -13.42 -0.93
C PHE A 254 25.26 -12.17 -1.71
N ILE A 255 24.39 -11.67 -2.61
CA ILE A 255 24.69 -10.52 -3.47
C ILE A 255 25.00 -9.29 -2.60
N CYS A 256 24.12 -8.96 -1.63
CA CYS A 256 24.34 -7.83 -0.75
C CYS A 256 25.63 -7.95 0.09
N GLN A 257 26.07 -9.16 0.45
CA GLN A 257 27.36 -9.36 1.11
C GLN A 257 28.56 -9.13 0.19
N MET A 258 28.44 -9.48 -1.09
CA MET A 258 29.51 -9.31 -2.07
C MET A 258 29.62 -7.88 -2.59
N THR A 259 28.53 -7.11 -2.58
CA THR A 259 28.49 -5.76 -3.16
C THR A 259 28.47 -4.62 -2.13
N SER A 260 28.49 -4.93 -0.83
CA SER A 260 28.46 -3.92 0.23
C SER A 260 29.37 -4.28 1.41
N PRO A 261 30.14 -3.32 1.95
CA PRO A 261 30.97 -3.49 3.14
C PRO A 261 30.20 -3.35 4.46
N GLY A 262 28.87 -3.19 4.39
CA GLY A 262 27.96 -2.94 5.51
C GLY A 262 27.33 -1.54 5.51
N VAL A 263 26.49 -1.26 6.50
CA VAL A 263 25.62 -0.07 6.52
C VAL A 263 26.40 1.25 6.55
N ASN A 264 27.36 1.39 7.46
CA ASN A 264 28.02 2.68 7.72
C ASN A 264 29.35 2.88 6.99
N LYS A 265 29.98 1.80 6.50
CA LYS A 265 31.28 1.87 5.85
C LYS A 265 31.12 2.14 4.36
N GLN A 266 31.98 2.95 3.77
CA GLN A 266 32.00 3.19 2.33
C GLN A 266 32.91 2.20 1.60
N LEU A 267 34.02 1.81 2.21
CA LEU A 267 34.96 0.79 1.73
C LEU A 267 35.09 -0.35 2.75
N GLY A 268 35.13 -1.58 2.25
CA GLY A 268 35.39 -2.80 3.03
C GLY A 268 34.89 -4.03 2.29
N ASN A 269 34.71 -5.18 2.96
CA ASN A 269 34.10 -6.34 2.34
C ASN A 269 33.60 -7.36 3.39
N HIS A 270 32.74 -8.28 2.99
CA HIS A 270 32.26 -9.40 3.82
C HIS A 270 32.75 -10.78 3.34
N PHE A 271 33.72 -10.88 2.43
CA PHE A 271 34.21 -12.16 1.87
C PHE A 271 34.60 -13.16 2.95
N ILE A 272 35.46 -12.74 3.88
CA ILE A 272 35.92 -13.61 4.96
C ILE A 272 34.79 -14.02 5.90
N ASN A 273 33.78 -13.16 6.09
CA ASN A 273 32.62 -13.47 6.90
C ASN A 273 31.63 -14.40 6.18
N PHE A 274 31.66 -14.47 4.85
CA PHE A 274 30.92 -15.48 4.10
C PHE A 274 31.61 -16.84 4.20
N ILE A 275 32.93 -16.87 3.96
CA ILE A 275 33.72 -18.11 3.95
C ILE A 275 33.83 -18.75 5.34
N ASN A 276 34.05 -17.94 6.38
CA ASN A 276 34.11 -18.41 7.76
C ASN A 276 33.17 -17.55 8.62
N CYS A 277 31.88 -17.79 8.45
CA CYS A 277 30.85 -17.05 9.15
C CYS A 277 30.97 -17.24 10.66
N PRO A 278 31.14 -16.15 11.44
CA PRO A 278 31.18 -16.23 12.90
C PRO A 278 29.81 -16.50 13.50
N ASP A 279 28.75 -16.19 12.75
CA ASP A 279 27.36 -16.45 13.10
C ASP A 279 27.01 -17.90 12.73
N LYS A 280 26.61 -18.70 13.72
CA LYS A 280 26.43 -20.14 13.58
C LYS A 280 25.29 -20.46 12.62
N ARG A 281 24.12 -19.85 12.79
CA ARG A 281 22.96 -20.11 11.92
C ARG A 281 23.18 -19.62 10.51
N LEU A 282 23.74 -18.43 10.31
CA LEU A 282 24.06 -17.94 8.98
C LEU A 282 25.08 -18.84 8.28
N LYS A 283 26.04 -19.41 9.03
CA LYS A 283 26.94 -20.45 8.52
C LYS A 283 26.18 -21.70 8.05
N GLU A 284 25.22 -22.17 8.85
CA GLU A 284 24.36 -23.31 8.52
C GLU A 284 23.48 -23.01 7.29
N THR A 285 22.90 -21.81 7.21
CA THR A 285 22.15 -21.33 6.03
C THR A 285 23.03 -21.40 4.78
N PHE A 286 24.25 -20.84 4.81
CA PHE A 286 25.17 -20.89 3.66
C PHE A 286 25.61 -22.31 3.28
N GLY A 287 25.75 -23.20 4.27
CA GLY A 287 26.10 -24.60 4.04
C GLY A 287 24.94 -25.46 3.52
N SER A 288 23.69 -25.01 3.68
CA SER A 288 22.51 -25.79 3.30
C SER A 288 22.45 -26.04 1.78
N GLU A 289 21.97 -27.22 1.39
CA GLU A 289 21.81 -27.57 -0.03
C GLU A 289 20.85 -26.61 -0.75
N LEU A 290 19.74 -26.25 -0.09
CA LEU A 290 18.75 -25.31 -0.62
C LEU A 290 19.38 -23.95 -0.95
N ALA A 291 20.18 -23.39 -0.05
CA ALA A 291 20.86 -22.13 -0.27
C ALA A 291 21.88 -22.21 -1.41
N ARG A 292 22.70 -23.26 -1.43
CA ARG A 292 23.73 -23.44 -2.45
C ARG A 292 23.13 -23.59 -3.85
N LYS A 293 22.01 -24.31 -3.97
CA LYS A 293 21.32 -24.57 -5.23
C LYS A 293 20.49 -23.40 -5.73
N ASN A 294 19.74 -22.74 -4.85
CA ASN A 294 18.71 -21.78 -5.25
C ASN A 294 19.07 -20.32 -4.93
N GLY A 295 20.07 -20.08 -4.08
CA GLY A 295 20.35 -18.77 -3.51
C GLY A 295 19.49 -18.49 -2.27
N ILE A 296 19.70 -17.31 -1.68
CA ILE A 296 19.08 -16.93 -0.40
C ILE A 296 18.48 -15.52 -0.50
N THR A 297 17.18 -15.41 -0.27
CA THR A 297 16.52 -14.16 0.07
C THR A 297 16.32 -14.12 1.57
N ARG A 298 16.83 -13.08 2.21
CA ARG A 298 16.59 -12.84 3.64
C ARG A 298 15.47 -11.84 3.81
N LEU A 299 14.49 -12.19 4.63
CA LEU A 299 13.47 -11.30 5.17
C LEU A 299 13.89 -10.87 6.57
N GLU A 300 13.94 -9.55 6.81
CA GLU A 300 14.16 -8.93 8.11
C GLU A 300 12.98 -7.99 8.41
N ALA A 301 12.18 -8.32 9.42
CA ALA A 301 11.08 -7.51 9.91
C ALA A 301 11.44 -6.89 11.27
N THR A 302 11.65 -5.57 11.30
CA THR A 302 11.76 -4.81 12.54
C THR A 302 10.36 -4.45 13.00
N ILE A 303 9.89 -5.03 14.10
CA ILE A 303 8.57 -4.75 14.69
C ILE A 303 8.75 -3.75 15.83
N TYR A 304 8.12 -2.59 15.69
CA TYR A 304 8.12 -1.52 16.68
C TYR A 304 7.01 -1.78 17.70
N ASN A 305 7.35 -1.54 18.97
CA ASN A 305 6.39 -1.54 20.08
C ASN A 305 5.68 -0.17 20.24
N TYR A 306 5.72 0.65 19.19
CA TYR A 306 5.13 1.98 19.11
C TYR A 306 4.65 2.22 17.67
N ALA A 307 3.66 3.11 17.50
CA ALA A 307 3.09 3.40 16.19
C ALA A 307 3.86 4.51 15.48
N ASN A 308 3.94 4.44 14.14
CA ASN A 308 4.55 5.51 13.34
C ASN A 308 3.66 6.77 13.20
N ASN A 309 2.38 6.69 13.59
CA ASN A 309 1.38 7.77 13.50
C ASN A 309 0.78 8.05 14.90
N ASP A 310 0.38 9.30 15.15
CA ASP A 310 -0.23 9.79 16.40
C ASP A 310 -1.56 9.09 16.74
N PHE A 311 -1.49 7.84 17.20
CA PHE A 311 -2.63 7.10 17.74
C PHE A 311 -2.54 6.99 19.25
N ASP A 312 -3.73 6.89 19.86
CA ASP A 312 -3.93 6.76 21.30
C ASP A 312 -3.54 5.34 21.76
N ILE A 313 -2.56 5.23 22.66
CA ILE A 313 -1.89 3.97 23.01
C ILE A 313 -2.28 3.58 24.44
N ASN A 314 -3.25 2.68 24.55
CA ASN A 314 -3.46 1.89 25.76
C ASN A 314 -3.04 0.42 25.58
N GLU A 315 -2.58 0.00 24.40
CA GLU A 315 -2.20 -1.39 24.17
C GLU A 315 -0.73 -1.65 24.50
N LYS A 316 -0.52 -2.60 25.42
CA LYS A 316 0.79 -3.16 25.79
C LYS A 316 1.37 -3.97 24.62
N TYR A 317 2.66 -4.27 24.70
CA TYR A 317 3.31 -5.28 23.85
C TYR A 317 2.48 -6.59 23.83
N ASP A 318 2.00 -6.98 22.65
CA ASP A 318 1.30 -8.24 22.42
C ASP A 318 2.19 -9.20 21.57
N PRO A 319 2.69 -10.30 22.17
CA PRO A 319 3.40 -11.36 21.44
C PRO A 319 2.61 -11.91 20.23
N LEU A 320 1.29 -11.99 20.33
CA LEU A 320 0.42 -12.51 19.27
C LEU A 320 0.38 -11.57 18.06
N HIS A 321 0.52 -10.27 18.28
CA HIS A 321 0.66 -9.27 17.22
C HIS A 321 1.95 -9.45 16.41
N CYS A 322 3.05 -9.81 17.07
CA CYS A 322 4.32 -10.08 16.39
C CYS A 322 4.21 -11.27 15.42
N LEU A 323 3.51 -12.34 15.83
CA LEU A 323 3.24 -13.50 14.97
C LEU A 323 2.36 -13.11 13.77
N LYS A 324 1.28 -12.36 13.99
CA LYS A 324 0.40 -11.90 12.92
C LYS A 324 1.14 -11.08 11.87
N ILE A 325 2.04 -10.19 12.29
CA ILE A 325 2.86 -9.39 11.35
C ILE A 325 3.78 -10.30 10.55
N LEU A 326 4.44 -11.26 11.19
CA LEU A 326 5.34 -12.20 10.53
C LEU A 326 4.59 -13.07 9.52
N GLU A 327 3.48 -13.68 9.92
CA GLU A 327 2.62 -14.51 9.06
C GLU A 327 2.07 -13.72 7.87
N LYS A 328 1.58 -12.50 8.11
CA LYS A 328 1.12 -11.59 7.05
C LYS A 328 2.24 -11.35 6.03
N ASN A 329 3.46 -11.06 6.48
CA ASN A 329 4.58 -10.84 5.57
C ASN A 329 5.01 -12.12 4.83
N ILE A 330 5.02 -13.28 5.49
CA ILE A 330 5.32 -14.57 4.84
C ILE A 330 4.28 -14.88 3.76
N SER A 331 2.99 -14.56 3.99
CA SER A 331 1.91 -14.83 3.04
C SER A 331 2.12 -14.13 1.69
N PHE A 332 2.78 -12.96 1.67
CA PHE A 332 3.11 -12.26 0.43
C PHE A 332 4.05 -13.07 -0.47
N PHE A 333 4.88 -13.94 0.11
CA PHE A 333 5.91 -14.68 -0.60
C PHE A 333 5.47 -16.02 -1.18
N LEU A 334 4.28 -16.51 -0.82
CA LEU A 334 3.80 -17.83 -1.23
C LEU A 334 3.72 -18.01 -2.76
N LYS A 335 3.42 -16.93 -3.50
CA LYS A 335 3.36 -16.91 -4.97
C LYS A 335 4.31 -15.88 -5.59
N ALA A 336 5.30 -15.43 -4.83
CA ALA A 336 6.21 -14.38 -5.27
C ALA A 336 7.19 -14.88 -6.35
N PRO A 337 7.65 -13.99 -7.25
CA PRO A 337 8.53 -14.35 -8.37
C PRO A 337 9.98 -14.55 -7.92
N PHE A 338 10.25 -15.65 -7.21
CA PHE A 338 11.61 -16.07 -6.88
C PHE A 338 12.24 -16.88 -8.03
N TYR A 339 13.56 -16.76 -8.16
CA TYR A 339 14.39 -17.44 -9.13
C TYR A 339 15.37 -18.37 -8.45
N SER A 340 15.60 -19.53 -9.06
CA SER A 340 16.57 -20.51 -8.61
C SER A 340 17.94 -20.17 -9.18
N VAL A 341 18.78 -19.49 -8.39
CA VAL A 341 20.13 -19.10 -8.84
C VAL A 341 21.15 -19.54 -7.82
N SER A 342 21.97 -20.53 -8.19
CA SER A 342 22.99 -21.06 -7.27
C SER A 342 24.01 -20.01 -6.88
N ILE A 343 24.65 -20.18 -5.71
CA ILE A 343 25.73 -19.30 -5.26
C ILE A 343 26.87 -19.27 -6.30
N SER A 344 27.21 -20.42 -6.89
CA SER A 344 28.20 -20.48 -7.97
C SER A 344 27.81 -19.71 -9.22
N ARG A 345 26.53 -19.75 -9.60
CA ARG A 345 26.05 -18.97 -10.75
C ARG A 345 26.01 -17.47 -10.46
N MET A 346 25.61 -17.06 -9.26
CA MET A 346 25.71 -15.66 -8.83
C MET A 346 27.17 -15.17 -8.80
N TRP A 347 28.07 -15.97 -8.22
CA TRP A 347 29.51 -15.69 -8.20
C TRP A 347 30.07 -15.52 -9.61
N LYS A 348 29.75 -16.45 -10.51
CA LYS A 348 30.16 -16.39 -11.91
C LYS A 348 29.66 -15.12 -12.59
N LYS A 349 28.36 -14.78 -12.47
CA LYS A 349 27.81 -13.53 -13.02
C LYS A 349 28.54 -12.29 -12.51
N LEU A 350 28.89 -12.24 -11.23
CA LEU A 350 29.69 -11.16 -10.69
C LEU A 350 31.08 -11.12 -11.34
N THR A 351 31.81 -12.25 -11.34
CA THR A 351 33.19 -12.26 -11.82
C THR A 351 33.34 -12.09 -13.33
N ASP A 352 32.33 -12.51 -14.11
CA ASP A 352 32.32 -12.38 -15.57
C ASP A 352 32.11 -10.93 -16.01
N THR A 353 31.56 -10.07 -15.14
CA THR A 353 31.42 -8.63 -15.40
C THR A 353 32.65 -7.80 -15.02
N LEU A 354 33.65 -8.41 -14.37
CA LEU A 354 34.86 -7.71 -13.96
C LEU A 354 35.70 -7.34 -15.17
N GLU A 355 35.98 -6.06 -15.29
CA GLU A 355 36.79 -5.46 -16.36
C GLU A 355 38.10 -4.90 -15.81
N ASN A 356 38.07 -4.31 -14.61
CA ASN A 356 39.22 -3.68 -13.99
C ASN A 356 39.06 -3.59 -12.46
N SER A 357 40.18 -3.33 -11.81
CA SER A 357 40.26 -3.04 -10.37
C SER A 357 41.11 -1.79 -10.16
N CYS A 358 41.08 -1.21 -8.96
CA CYS A 358 41.85 0.00 -8.68
C CYS A 358 42.64 -0.12 -7.37
N CYS A 359 43.91 0.27 -7.43
CA CYS A 359 44.79 0.42 -6.28
C CYS A 359 45.11 1.91 -6.12
N VAL A 360 44.67 2.51 -5.01
CA VAL A 360 44.95 3.91 -4.70
C VAL A 360 45.88 4.00 -3.51
N VAL A 361 47.03 4.64 -3.69
CA VAL A 361 48.05 4.85 -2.67
C VAL A 361 48.08 6.34 -2.32
N ASP A 362 47.80 6.64 -1.05
CA ASP A 362 48.04 7.95 -0.46
C ASP A 362 49.33 7.88 0.36
N THR A 363 50.39 8.42 -0.23
CA THR A 363 51.73 8.46 0.35
C THR A 363 51.80 9.42 1.54
N THR A 364 50.88 10.38 1.63
CA THR A 364 50.84 11.38 2.70
C THR A 364 50.23 10.80 3.97
N SER A 365 49.11 10.07 3.86
CA SER A 365 48.49 9.40 5.01
C SER A 365 48.99 7.98 5.26
N LYS A 366 49.93 7.50 4.43
CA LYS A 366 50.47 6.13 4.44
C LYS A 366 49.33 5.09 4.41
N ARG A 367 48.43 5.24 3.45
CA ARG A 367 47.30 4.33 3.25
C ARG A 367 47.22 3.83 1.82
N LEU A 368 46.88 2.55 1.70
CA LEU A 368 46.58 1.89 0.45
C LEU A 368 45.14 1.40 0.46
N ASN A 369 44.37 1.77 -0.55
CA ASN A 369 43.04 1.22 -0.80
C ASN A 369 43.09 0.38 -2.07
N TYR A 370 42.84 -0.92 -1.95
CA TYR A 370 42.65 -1.79 -3.11
C TYR A 370 41.17 -2.12 -3.23
N VAL A 371 40.58 -1.74 -4.35
CA VAL A 371 39.15 -1.91 -4.64
C VAL A 371 38.98 -2.93 -5.75
N TYR A 372 38.30 -4.02 -5.39
CA TYR A 372 37.94 -5.09 -6.31
C TYR A 372 36.85 -4.63 -7.28
N TRP A 373 35.77 -4.04 -6.74
CA TRP A 373 34.65 -3.50 -7.51
C TRP A 373 33.85 -2.49 -6.67
N ALA A 374 32.98 -1.74 -7.34
CA ALA A 374 32.10 -0.74 -6.75
C ALA A 374 30.62 -1.08 -6.99
N ASN A 375 29.74 -0.64 -6.10
CA ASN A 375 28.30 -0.60 -6.33
C ASN A 375 27.92 0.87 -6.45
N LYS A 376 27.73 1.36 -7.68
CA LYS A 376 27.47 2.79 -7.94
C LYS A 376 26.17 3.26 -7.29
N ASN A 377 25.14 2.40 -7.30
CA ASN A 377 23.83 2.70 -6.73
C ASN A 377 23.95 3.08 -5.25
N THR A 378 24.73 2.34 -4.47
CA THR A 378 24.91 2.59 -3.03
C THR A 378 26.13 3.42 -2.68
N SER A 379 26.95 3.79 -3.68
CA SER A 379 28.25 4.42 -3.52
C SER A 379 29.18 3.63 -2.57
N LYS A 380 29.05 2.30 -2.56
CA LYS A 380 29.84 1.38 -1.73
C LYS A 380 30.95 0.73 -2.55
N LEU A 381 32.10 0.53 -1.94
CA LEU A 381 33.30 -0.06 -2.53
C LEU A 381 33.64 -1.36 -1.82
N THR A 382 33.86 -2.42 -2.60
CA THR A 382 34.29 -3.71 -2.08
C THR A 382 35.80 -3.84 -2.22
N GLY A 383 36.52 -3.96 -1.11
CA GLY A 383 37.97 -3.86 -1.12
C GLY A 383 38.63 -3.96 0.25
N ILE A 384 39.90 -3.57 0.29
CA ILE A 384 40.74 -3.49 1.48
C ILE A 384 41.34 -2.08 1.62
N ASN A 385 41.60 -1.70 2.87
CA ASN A 385 42.27 -0.47 3.29
C ASN A 385 43.37 -0.86 4.28
N ILE A 386 44.62 -0.63 3.87
CA ILE A 386 45.81 -1.08 4.59
C ILE A 386 46.65 0.14 4.95
N LYS A 387 47.09 0.19 6.22
CA LYS A 387 48.12 1.14 6.64
C LYS A 387 49.47 0.67 6.09
N LEU A 388 50.15 1.54 5.36
CA LEU A 388 51.47 1.28 4.81
C LEU A 388 52.55 1.47 5.91
N PRO A 389 53.66 0.71 5.84
CA PRO A 389 54.84 0.97 6.66
C PRO A 389 55.42 2.36 6.40
N GLU A 390 56.07 2.95 7.42
CA GLU A 390 56.78 4.23 7.27
C GLU A 390 58.06 4.09 6.43
N ASP A 391 58.70 2.92 6.48
CA ASP A 391 59.90 2.60 5.70
C ASP A 391 59.56 2.42 4.23
N SER A 392 60.17 3.23 3.35
CA SER A 392 59.87 3.29 1.92
C SER A 392 60.12 1.97 1.18
N LYS A 393 61.15 1.21 1.55
CA LYS A 393 61.44 -0.10 0.96
C LYS A 393 60.39 -1.13 1.35
N LYS A 394 59.91 -1.10 2.59
CA LYS A 394 58.80 -1.96 3.06
C LYS A 394 57.46 -1.53 2.47
N GLU A 395 57.23 -0.23 2.32
CA GLU A 395 56.07 0.34 1.64
C GLU A 395 55.95 -0.18 0.21
N GLU A 396 57.01 -0.04 -0.59
CA GLU A 396 57.03 -0.52 -1.97
C GLU A 396 56.78 -2.04 -2.05
N LYS A 397 57.38 -2.82 -1.15
CA LYS A 397 57.14 -4.27 -1.05
C LYS A 397 55.68 -4.59 -0.76
N VAL A 398 55.02 -3.83 0.13
CA VAL A 398 53.59 -4.03 0.44
C VAL A 398 52.72 -3.64 -0.75
N ILE A 399 53.02 -2.52 -1.44
CA ILE A 399 52.28 -2.10 -2.64
C ILE A 399 52.35 -3.18 -3.72
N LYS A 400 53.56 -3.65 -4.07
CA LYS A 400 53.74 -4.70 -5.07
C LYS A 400 53.11 -6.03 -4.66
N TYR A 401 53.15 -6.35 -3.37
CA TYR A 401 52.43 -7.50 -2.84
C TYR A 401 50.93 -7.38 -3.07
N VAL A 402 50.32 -6.23 -2.74
CA VAL A 402 48.88 -6.04 -2.95
C VAL A 402 48.53 -6.14 -4.43
N LEU A 403 49.30 -5.48 -5.30
CA LEU A 403 49.12 -5.58 -6.75
C LEU A 403 49.27 -7.00 -7.30
N SER A 404 50.14 -7.85 -6.73
CA SER A 404 50.29 -9.23 -7.20
C SER A 404 49.26 -10.19 -6.60
N ALA A 405 48.93 -10.04 -5.33
CA ALA A 405 48.06 -10.97 -4.61
C ALA A 405 46.56 -10.71 -4.85
N PHE A 406 46.14 -9.45 -4.95
CA PHE A 406 44.73 -9.07 -4.91
C PHE A 406 44.13 -8.86 -6.31
N SER A 407 44.98 -8.70 -7.31
CA SER A 407 44.57 -8.49 -8.70
C SER A 407 43.86 -9.68 -9.30
N PHE A 408 42.99 -9.42 -10.25
CA PHE A 408 42.37 -10.45 -11.06
C PHE A 408 43.33 -10.92 -12.15
N LYS A 409 43.16 -12.16 -12.60
CA LYS A 409 43.93 -12.72 -13.70
C LYS A 409 43.54 -12.01 -15.00
N MET A 410 44.53 -11.52 -15.74
CA MET A 410 44.37 -10.91 -17.06
C MET A 410 43.42 -9.70 -17.11
N LEU A 411 43.16 -9.05 -15.98
CA LEU A 411 42.43 -7.77 -15.94
C LEU A 411 43.34 -6.64 -15.44
N PRO A 412 43.21 -5.43 -16.02
CA PRO A 412 43.98 -4.27 -15.62
C PRO A 412 43.69 -3.83 -14.18
N VAL A 413 44.73 -3.35 -13.52
CA VAL A 413 44.68 -2.71 -12.20
C VAL A 413 45.13 -1.28 -12.37
N ASN A 414 44.16 -0.36 -12.31
CA ASN A 414 44.44 1.07 -12.33
C ASN A 414 45.13 1.45 -11.02
N TYR A 415 46.41 1.79 -11.10
CA TYR A 415 47.19 2.28 -9.97
C TYR A 415 47.21 3.79 -9.97
N ILE A 416 46.84 4.36 -8.82
CA ILE A 416 46.75 5.80 -8.61
C ILE A 416 47.54 6.12 -7.37
N GLU A 417 48.57 6.93 -7.53
CA GLU A 417 49.35 7.45 -6.42
C GLU A 417 49.05 8.93 -6.25
N ILE A 418 48.69 9.31 -5.03
CA ILE A 418 48.37 10.68 -4.68
C ILE A 418 49.39 11.18 -3.65
N THR A 419 50.00 12.31 -3.98
CA THR A 419 50.93 13.04 -3.12
C THR A 419 50.38 14.44 -2.85
N ASN A 420 50.54 14.93 -1.61
CA ASN A 420 50.17 16.30 -1.27
C ASN A 420 51.21 17.27 -1.85
N GLY A 421 50.78 18.15 -2.76
CA GLY A 421 51.64 19.14 -3.41
C GLY A 421 51.77 20.46 -2.64
N GLY A 422 51.10 20.60 -1.49
CA GLY A 422 51.02 21.87 -0.74
C GLY A 422 49.93 22.80 -1.29
N ASN A 423 49.60 23.86 -0.54
CA ASN A 423 48.62 24.90 -0.92
C ASN A 423 47.24 24.38 -1.41
N GLY A 424 46.78 23.24 -0.86
CA GLY A 424 45.51 22.62 -1.27
C GLY A 424 45.52 21.98 -2.66
N LYS A 425 46.70 21.73 -3.23
CA LYS A 425 46.90 20.99 -4.47
C LYS A 425 47.36 19.56 -4.21
N ILE A 426 46.98 18.65 -5.09
CA ILE A 426 47.44 17.26 -5.11
C ILE A 426 48.14 16.97 -6.44
N SER A 427 49.17 16.13 -6.40
CA SER A 427 49.70 15.48 -7.60
C SER A 427 49.18 14.06 -7.68
N ILE A 428 48.76 13.66 -8.87
CA ILE A 428 48.24 12.34 -9.16
C ILE A 428 49.13 11.69 -10.22
N ILE A 429 49.70 10.55 -9.88
CA ILE A 429 50.45 9.68 -10.78
C ILE A 429 49.58 8.47 -11.10
N GLN A 430 49.43 8.18 -12.39
CA GLN A 430 48.65 7.04 -12.85
C GLN A 430 49.54 6.01 -13.57
N LYS A 431 49.30 4.73 -13.26
CA LYS A 431 49.89 3.57 -13.92
C LYS A 431 48.82 2.49 -14.09
N CYS A 432 49.12 1.48 -14.90
CA CYS A 432 48.30 0.28 -14.98
C CYS A 432 49.17 -0.96 -14.84
N PHE A 433 48.70 -1.92 -14.06
CA PHE A 433 49.37 -3.20 -13.88
C PHE A 433 48.49 -4.35 -14.37
N LEU A 434 49.13 -5.39 -14.88
CA LEU A 434 48.48 -6.63 -15.28
C LEU A 434 49.10 -7.81 -14.52
N LYS A 435 48.24 -8.67 -13.97
CA LYS A 435 48.63 -9.96 -13.42
C LYS A 435 48.31 -11.06 -14.43
N LYS A 436 49.35 -11.66 -15.05
CA LYS A 436 49.18 -12.66 -16.12
C LYS A 436 48.52 -13.96 -15.63
N GLU A 437 48.91 -14.42 -14.45
CA GLU A 437 48.45 -15.68 -13.89
C GLU A 437 48.36 -15.64 -12.36
N GLY A 438 47.79 -16.70 -11.79
CA GLY A 438 47.74 -16.89 -10.35
C GLY A 438 46.42 -16.53 -9.68
N LYS A 439 46.38 -16.87 -8.38
CA LYS A 439 45.20 -16.74 -7.51
C LYS A 439 44.92 -15.30 -7.12
N THR A 440 43.67 -15.01 -6.82
CA THR A 440 43.19 -13.74 -6.27
C THR A 440 42.85 -13.93 -4.81
N TYR A 441 43.60 -13.27 -3.94
CA TYR A 441 43.42 -13.39 -2.50
C TYR A 441 42.34 -12.43 -2.00
N PHE A 442 41.44 -12.97 -1.18
CA PHE A 442 40.45 -12.21 -0.41
C PHE A 442 40.79 -12.26 1.08
N THR A 443 40.57 -11.14 1.78
CA THR A 443 40.90 -10.95 3.20
C THR A 443 39.96 -9.93 3.83
N LYS A 444 40.04 -9.76 5.16
CA LYS A 444 39.32 -8.71 5.88
C LYS A 444 39.78 -7.33 5.42
N SER A 445 38.87 -6.36 5.47
CA SER A 445 39.09 -5.02 4.93
C SER A 445 40.29 -4.26 5.49
N THR A 446 40.86 -4.65 6.63
CA THR A 446 41.94 -3.90 7.30
C THR A 446 43.23 -4.71 7.48
N THR A 447 43.31 -5.90 6.91
CA THR A 447 44.47 -6.80 7.11
C THR A 447 44.85 -7.47 5.79
N LEU A 448 46.14 -7.64 5.56
CA LEU A 448 46.62 -8.38 4.39
C LEU A 448 46.35 -9.89 4.49
N TYR A 449 46.12 -10.39 5.71
CA TYR A 449 45.94 -11.82 6.01
C TYR A 449 44.58 -12.09 6.66
N SER A 450 44.05 -13.28 6.42
CA SER A 450 42.85 -13.82 7.06
C SER A 450 43.16 -14.42 8.42
N SER A 451 42.19 -14.30 9.34
CA SER A 451 42.19 -14.99 10.64
C SER A 451 41.78 -16.46 10.55
N ILE A 452 41.50 -16.97 9.35
CA ILE A 452 41.11 -18.37 9.13
C ILE A 452 42.35 -19.26 9.22
N ASN A 453 42.35 -20.18 10.19
CA ASN A 453 43.47 -21.08 10.46
C ASN A 453 43.32 -22.49 9.83
N LYS A 454 42.15 -22.82 9.28
CA LYS A 454 41.85 -24.12 8.67
C LYS A 454 41.83 -24.01 7.13
N ILE A 455 42.09 -25.13 6.44
CA ILE A 455 41.80 -25.24 5.00
C ILE A 455 40.27 -25.24 4.86
N ILE A 456 39.74 -24.38 4.00
CA ILE A 456 38.32 -24.34 3.63
C ILE A 456 38.29 -24.46 2.11
N ASP A 457 37.54 -25.44 1.61
CA ASP A 457 37.23 -25.49 0.18
C ASP A 457 36.16 -24.44 -0.11
N ILE A 458 36.59 -23.31 -0.65
CA ILE A 458 35.68 -22.21 -0.99
C ILE A 458 34.85 -22.53 -2.25
N GLY A 459 35.27 -23.51 -3.06
CA GLY A 459 34.50 -24.01 -4.19
C GLY A 459 33.22 -24.72 -3.74
N GLU A 460 33.26 -25.45 -2.63
CA GLU A 460 32.06 -26.07 -2.03
C GLU A 460 31.02 -25.05 -1.56
N LEU A 461 31.47 -23.83 -1.24
CA LEU A 461 30.60 -22.68 -0.92
C LEU A 461 30.09 -21.95 -2.17
N GLY A 462 30.43 -22.43 -3.36
CA GLY A 462 30.06 -21.84 -4.65
C GLY A 462 31.04 -20.79 -5.18
N LEU A 463 32.14 -20.48 -4.49
CA LEU A 463 33.16 -19.55 -5.00
C LEU A 463 34.13 -20.28 -5.92
N SER A 464 33.62 -20.75 -7.06
CA SER A 464 34.40 -21.49 -8.06
C SER A 464 35.35 -20.58 -8.86
N SER A 465 36.42 -21.16 -9.40
CA SER A 465 37.28 -20.47 -10.36
C SER A 465 36.51 -20.07 -11.61
N THR A 466 36.77 -18.87 -12.12
CA THR A 466 36.23 -18.34 -13.37
C THR A 466 37.36 -17.85 -14.27
N LYS A 467 37.04 -17.28 -15.44
CA LYS A 467 38.03 -16.82 -16.42
C LYS A 467 39.06 -15.87 -15.80
N ASN A 468 38.58 -14.93 -14.99
CA ASN A 468 39.38 -13.83 -14.45
C ASN A 468 39.72 -13.99 -12.96
N VAL A 469 39.03 -14.87 -12.23
CA VAL A 469 39.18 -14.99 -10.78
C VAL A 469 39.40 -16.43 -10.37
N ILE A 470 40.53 -16.70 -9.74
CA ILE A 470 40.80 -17.95 -9.03
C ILE A 470 40.82 -17.59 -7.54
N PRO A 471 39.68 -17.68 -6.84
CA PRO A 471 39.58 -17.15 -5.48
C PRO A 471 40.44 -17.96 -4.51
N GLU A 472 41.01 -17.30 -3.51
CA GLU A 472 41.78 -17.94 -2.44
C GLU A 472 41.73 -17.08 -1.16
N VAL A 473 41.91 -17.71 0.00
CA VAL A 473 42.03 -16.99 1.27
C VAL A 473 43.45 -17.08 1.81
N LEU A 474 44.07 -15.93 2.05
CA LEU A 474 45.43 -15.87 2.59
C LEU A 474 45.43 -16.14 4.10
N ARG A 475 46.15 -17.15 4.57
CA ARG A 475 46.15 -17.57 5.99
C ARG A 475 47.26 -16.88 6.80
N LYS A 476 47.04 -16.69 8.10
CA LYS A 476 48.04 -16.07 9.00
C LYS A 476 49.33 -16.90 9.17
N LYS A 477 49.28 -18.23 9.00
CA LYS A 477 50.47 -19.13 9.11
C LYS A 477 51.46 -19.01 7.93
N THR A 478 51.10 -18.32 6.86
CA THR A 478 52.01 -17.99 5.76
C THR A 478 52.57 -16.57 5.95
N ASN A 479 53.86 -16.48 6.30
CA ASN A 479 54.74 -15.29 6.28
C ASN A 479 54.68 -14.27 7.45
N ILE A 480 55.40 -14.60 8.53
CA ILE A 480 56.14 -13.60 9.34
C ILE A 480 57.61 -13.50 8.86
N SER A 481 58.11 -14.52 8.14
CA SER A 481 59.46 -14.57 7.58
C SER A 481 59.47 -14.53 6.04
N SER A 482 59.35 -13.32 5.48
CA SER A 482 59.98 -12.96 4.19
C SER A 482 59.76 -13.87 2.96
N LYS A 483 58.75 -13.54 2.13
CA LYS A 483 58.79 -13.49 0.63
C LYS A 483 57.42 -13.03 0.13
N LEU A 484 57.19 -11.71 0.14
CA LEU A 484 55.94 -11.04 -0.28
C LEU A 484 55.82 -10.94 -1.82
N TYR A 485 56.01 -12.04 -2.56
CA TYR A 485 55.81 -12.03 -4.02
C TYR A 485 55.32 -13.39 -4.52
N PRO A 486 54.00 -13.62 -4.62
CA PRO A 486 53.49 -14.87 -5.15
C PRO A 486 53.34 -14.87 -6.68
N TYR A 487 53.14 -13.72 -7.35
CA TYR A 487 52.88 -13.68 -8.80
C TYR A 487 53.57 -12.49 -9.49
N VAL A 488 53.93 -12.68 -10.76
CA VAL A 488 54.51 -11.63 -11.61
C VAL A 488 53.43 -10.61 -11.97
N ILE A 489 53.76 -9.34 -11.78
CA ILE A 489 52.97 -8.19 -12.23
C ILE A 489 53.79 -7.36 -13.18
N GLU A 490 53.17 -6.92 -14.27
CA GLU A 490 53.82 -6.09 -15.29
C GLU A 490 53.08 -4.76 -15.40
N GLU A 491 53.83 -3.67 -15.47
CA GLU A 491 53.27 -2.37 -15.84
C GLU A 491 52.95 -2.41 -17.34
N VAL A 492 51.73 -2.03 -17.71
CA VAL A 492 51.26 -2.04 -19.10
C VAL A 492 50.82 -0.65 -19.54
N TYR A 493 50.99 -0.37 -20.82
CA TYR A 493 50.53 0.87 -21.45
C TYR A 493 49.05 0.78 -21.82
N ASN A 494 48.19 0.68 -20.80
CA ASN A 494 46.75 0.75 -20.97
C ASN A 494 46.10 1.21 -19.66
N PHE A 495 46.11 2.51 -19.39
CA PHE A 495 45.46 3.09 -18.21
C PHE A 495 44.25 3.92 -18.63
N ASN A 496 43.15 3.72 -17.91
CA ASN A 496 41.92 4.46 -18.10
C ASN A 496 42.04 5.81 -17.38
N PRO A 497 42.10 6.96 -18.08
CA PRO A 497 42.43 8.23 -17.45
C PRO A 497 41.45 8.57 -16.34
N ILE A 498 41.96 9.05 -15.20
CA ILE A 498 41.11 9.46 -14.08
C ILE A 498 40.21 10.60 -14.52
N TYR A 499 38.91 10.39 -14.37
CA TYR A 499 37.91 11.40 -14.65
C TYR A 499 37.47 12.09 -13.35
N LEU A 500 37.61 13.41 -13.28
CA LEU A 500 37.21 14.21 -12.11
C LEU A 500 36.23 15.30 -12.56
N LYS A 501 34.99 15.25 -12.08
CA LYS A 501 34.03 16.36 -12.23
C LYS A 501 34.12 17.30 -11.03
N SER A 502 34.09 18.60 -11.25
CA SER A 502 33.95 19.54 -10.13
C SER A 502 32.60 19.33 -9.43
N MET A 503 32.57 19.48 -8.11
CA MET A 503 31.34 19.39 -7.31
C MET A 503 30.25 20.37 -7.79
N LYS A 504 30.63 21.52 -8.37
CA LYS A 504 29.69 22.46 -8.99
C LYS A 504 29.01 21.85 -10.22
N LYS A 505 29.79 21.23 -11.13
CA LYS A 505 29.26 20.58 -12.33
C LYS A 505 28.35 19.40 -11.97
N HIS A 506 28.74 18.59 -10.98
CA HIS A 506 27.91 17.49 -10.49
C HIS A 506 26.57 17.98 -9.93
N LYS A 507 26.55 19.10 -9.19
CA LYS A 507 25.29 19.68 -8.69
C LYS A 507 24.36 20.12 -9.82
N LEU A 508 24.90 20.76 -10.85
CA LEU A 508 24.15 21.22 -12.01
C LEU A 508 23.55 20.04 -12.79
N GLU A 509 24.35 19.02 -13.10
CA GLU A 509 23.86 17.82 -13.79
C GLU A 509 22.79 17.09 -12.96
N HIS A 510 22.99 16.97 -11.64
CA HIS A 510 22.00 16.34 -10.78
C HIS A 510 20.70 17.17 -10.67
N GLN A 511 20.77 18.50 -10.81
CA GLN A 511 19.58 19.34 -10.95
C GLN A 511 18.86 19.05 -12.27
N ASN A 512 19.60 19.01 -13.38
CA ASN A 512 19.03 18.71 -14.71
C ASN A 512 18.35 17.33 -14.75
N ILE A 513 19.00 16.29 -14.22
CA ILE A 513 18.43 14.93 -14.15
C ILE A 513 17.12 14.92 -13.33
N LYS A 514 17.09 15.62 -12.19
CA LYS A 514 15.87 15.70 -11.36
C LYS A 514 14.73 16.43 -12.07
N GLU A 515 15.03 17.44 -12.88
CA GLU A 515 14.03 18.14 -13.69
C GLU A 515 13.46 17.22 -14.77
N GLU A 516 14.32 16.41 -15.41
CA GLU A 516 13.91 15.46 -16.43
C GLU A 516 13.08 14.30 -15.87
N GLU A 517 13.45 13.74 -14.71
CA GLU A 517 12.66 12.75 -13.98
C GLU A 517 11.26 13.27 -13.64
N ARG A 518 11.15 14.53 -13.18
CA ARG A 518 9.85 15.17 -12.91
C ARG A 518 9.01 15.32 -14.16
N ARG A 519 9.62 15.70 -15.29
CA ARG A 519 8.93 15.79 -16.59
C ARG A 519 8.40 14.42 -17.04
N LEU A 520 9.22 13.37 -16.94
CA LEU A 520 8.81 12.00 -17.29
C LEU A 520 7.71 11.46 -16.38
N GLN A 521 7.77 11.74 -15.08
CA GLN A 521 6.74 11.34 -14.14
C GLN A 521 5.40 11.98 -14.49
N PHE A 522 5.40 13.30 -14.71
CA PHE A 522 4.22 14.04 -15.14
C PHE A 522 3.62 13.46 -16.42
N LEU A 523 4.45 13.18 -17.44
CA LEU A 523 4.00 12.59 -18.70
C LEU A 523 3.32 11.21 -18.51
N ASN A 524 3.90 10.37 -17.65
CA ASN A 524 3.38 9.03 -17.36
C ASN A 524 2.07 9.04 -16.57
N GLU A 525 1.91 9.99 -15.64
CA GLU A 525 0.67 10.20 -14.89
C GLU A 525 -0.45 10.66 -15.84
N THR A 526 -0.18 11.66 -16.69
CA THR A 526 -1.12 12.11 -17.73
C THR A 526 -1.53 10.98 -18.68
N LYS A 527 -0.59 10.12 -19.10
CA LYS A 527 -0.89 8.98 -19.97
C LYS A 527 -1.79 7.95 -19.29
N LYS A 528 -1.60 7.69 -17.99
CA LYS A 528 -2.45 6.76 -17.21
C LYS A 528 -3.86 7.29 -17.03
N GLU A 529 -4.01 8.59 -16.76
CA GLU A 529 -5.33 9.21 -16.66
C GLU A 529 -6.09 9.13 -17.99
N ASN A 530 -5.42 9.41 -19.10
CA ASN A 530 -6.00 9.29 -20.45
C ASN A 530 -6.44 7.85 -20.77
N LEU A 531 -5.63 6.84 -20.44
CA LEU A 531 -5.98 5.42 -20.63
C LEU A 531 -7.19 5.00 -19.78
N LYS A 532 -7.27 5.48 -18.54
CA LYS A 532 -8.41 5.20 -17.66
C LYS A 532 -9.71 5.82 -18.20
N MET A 533 -9.64 7.06 -18.70
CA MET A 533 -10.78 7.71 -19.35
C MET A 533 -11.30 6.96 -20.58
N LEU A 534 -10.39 6.38 -21.37
CA LEU A 534 -10.74 5.57 -22.55
C LEU A 534 -11.44 4.26 -22.17
N ASP A 535 -10.97 3.56 -21.12
CA ASP A 535 -11.57 2.31 -20.64
C ASP A 535 -12.96 2.55 -20.02
N ASP A 536 -13.10 3.62 -19.23
CA ASP A 536 -14.38 4.02 -18.62
C ASP A 536 -15.41 4.40 -19.69
N ARG A 537 -14.98 5.06 -20.77
CA ARG A 537 -15.84 5.38 -21.92
C ARG A 537 -16.31 4.12 -22.66
N SER A 538 -15.42 3.16 -22.92
CA SER A 538 -15.77 1.92 -23.62
C SER A 538 -16.75 1.06 -22.81
N LYS A 539 -16.57 0.97 -21.49
CA LYS A 539 -17.52 0.26 -20.60
C LYS A 539 -18.90 0.92 -20.59
N ARG A 540 -18.93 2.26 -20.54
CA ARG A 540 -20.17 3.02 -20.57
C ARG A 540 -20.95 2.81 -21.87
N GLU A 541 -20.29 2.87 -23.03
CA GLU A 541 -20.91 2.63 -24.34
C GLU A 541 -21.53 1.22 -24.44
N LYS A 542 -20.90 0.20 -23.85
CA LYS A 542 -21.45 -1.17 -23.76
C LYS A 542 -22.71 -1.25 -22.89
N ILE A 543 -22.73 -0.57 -21.75
CA ILE A 543 -23.89 -0.53 -20.84
C ILE A 543 -25.07 0.20 -21.52
N GLU A 544 -24.81 1.37 -22.11
CA GLU A 544 -25.81 2.17 -22.81
C GLU A 544 -26.46 1.38 -23.96
N SER A 545 -25.67 0.64 -24.73
CA SER A 545 -26.17 -0.20 -25.83
C SER A 545 -27.14 -1.28 -25.34
N LYS A 546 -26.82 -1.97 -24.25
CA LYS A 546 -27.71 -3.00 -23.64
C LYS A 546 -29.00 -2.40 -23.11
N ILE A 547 -28.92 -1.26 -22.42
CA ILE A 547 -30.11 -0.58 -21.88
C ILE A 547 -31.07 -0.19 -23.01
N LEU A 548 -30.56 0.38 -24.11
CA LEU A 548 -31.38 0.73 -25.27
C LEU A 548 -32.11 -0.48 -25.86
N GLU A 549 -31.45 -1.63 -25.92
CA GLU A 549 -32.05 -2.87 -26.42
C GLU A 549 -33.26 -3.29 -25.59
N TYR A 550 -33.15 -3.26 -24.25
CA TYR A 550 -34.28 -3.61 -23.38
C TYR A 550 -35.45 -2.64 -23.49
N PHE A 551 -35.20 -1.33 -23.62
CA PHE A 551 -36.25 -0.33 -23.75
C PHE A 551 -36.93 -0.28 -25.13
N ARG A 552 -36.36 -0.94 -26.16
CA ARG A 552 -37.00 -1.13 -27.48
C ARG A 552 -38.12 -2.16 -27.46
N VAL A 553 -38.07 -3.11 -26.54
CA VAL A 553 -39.07 -4.17 -26.40
C VAL A 553 -40.34 -3.61 -25.73
N LYS A 554 -41.51 -4.20 -26.03
CA LYS A 554 -42.78 -3.83 -25.41
C LYS A 554 -42.70 -4.00 -23.89
N TRP A 555 -43.08 -2.95 -23.15
CA TRP A 555 -43.11 -2.99 -21.69
C TRP A 555 -44.22 -3.90 -21.19
N ILE A 556 -43.92 -4.68 -20.15
CA ILE A 556 -44.85 -5.66 -19.56
C ILE A 556 -45.31 -5.22 -18.17
N GLN A 557 -46.34 -5.87 -17.62
CA GLN A 557 -46.77 -5.59 -16.25
C GLN A 557 -45.85 -6.28 -15.24
N LEU A 558 -45.76 -5.71 -14.03
CA LEU A 558 -45.19 -6.42 -12.88
C LEU A 558 -45.98 -7.71 -12.61
N GLY A 559 -45.32 -8.73 -12.05
CA GLY A 559 -45.99 -9.89 -11.48
C GLY A 559 -46.54 -9.55 -10.08
N ASP A 560 -47.33 -10.45 -9.51
CA ASP A 560 -48.02 -10.26 -8.23
C ASP A 560 -47.29 -10.84 -7.02
N LYS A 561 -46.25 -11.66 -7.19
CA LYS A 561 -45.46 -12.24 -6.10
C LYS A 561 -43.99 -12.37 -6.45
N ASN A 562 -43.34 -11.26 -6.75
CA ASN A 562 -41.95 -11.24 -7.23
C ASN A 562 -41.11 -10.14 -6.57
N LYS A 563 -39.80 -10.37 -6.58
CA LYS A 563 -38.75 -9.45 -6.14
C LYS A 563 -37.94 -8.99 -7.36
N TYR A 564 -37.86 -7.68 -7.53
CA TYR A 564 -37.26 -7.02 -8.69
C TYR A 564 -36.10 -6.14 -8.27
N LYS A 565 -34.94 -6.27 -8.94
CA LYS A 565 -33.83 -5.32 -8.78
C LYS A 565 -33.83 -4.33 -9.95
N LEU A 566 -33.75 -3.04 -9.68
CA LEU A 566 -33.93 -1.97 -10.67
C LEU A 566 -32.59 -1.37 -11.10
N TYR A 567 -32.39 -1.26 -12.41
CA TYR A 567 -31.12 -0.83 -13.03
C TYR A 567 -31.25 0.46 -13.85
N ALA A 568 -32.43 0.74 -14.40
CA ALA A 568 -32.73 1.96 -15.15
C ALA A 568 -34.23 2.27 -15.10
N PHE A 569 -34.62 3.51 -15.37
CA PHE A 569 -36.02 3.88 -15.50
C PHE A 569 -36.23 4.98 -16.56
N MET A 570 -37.45 5.04 -17.10
CA MET A 570 -37.87 6.05 -18.06
C MET A 570 -39.25 6.56 -17.68
N VAL A 571 -39.45 7.87 -17.81
CA VAL A 571 -40.73 8.53 -17.57
C VAL A 571 -41.28 9.06 -18.89
N ASP A 572 -42.35 8.42 -19.38
CA ASP A 572 -43.08 8.88 -20.56
C ASP A 572 -44.16 9.87 -20.15
N ASN A 573 -43.89 11.16 -20.38
CA ASN A 573 -44.78 12.29 -20.10
C ASN A 573 -45.57 12.76 -21.34
N ARG A 574 -45.59 12.02 -22.45
CA ARG A 574 -46.28 12.46 -23.69
C ARG A 574 -47.79 12.33 -23.61
N LEU A 575 -48.27 11.42 -22.75
CA LEU A 575 -49.69 11.20 -22.52
C LEU A 575 -50.19 12.10 -21.38
N LYS A 576 -51.51 12.35 -21.34
CA LYS A 576 -52.19 13.09 -20.25
C LYS A 576 -51.84 12.55 -18.85
N TYR A 577 -51.52 11.26 -18.76
CA TYR A 577 -51.06 10.62 -17.54
C TYR A 577 -49.67 10.01 -17.76
N PRO A 578 -48.64 10.51 -17.06
CA PRO A 578 -47.30 9.93 -17.12
C PRO A 578 -47.28 8.44 -16.83
N SER A 579 -46.51 7.71 -17.64
CA SER A 579 -46.21 6.29 -17.42
C SER A 579 -44.73 6.10 -17.11
N VAL A 580 -44.43 5.14 -16.22
CA VAL A 580 -43.07 4.86 -15.76
C VAL A 580 -42.72 3.43 -16.15
N GLY A 581 -41.64 3.28 -16.92
CA GLY A 581 -41.04 2.00 -17.25
C GLY A 581 -39.74 1.82 -16.48
N VAL A 582 -39.57 0.68 -15.82
CA VAL A 582 -38.35 0.33 -15.07
C VAL A 582 -37.70 -0.91 -15.66
N LEU A 583 -36.38 -0.85 -15.89
CA LEU A 583 -35.58 -2.03 -16.22
C LEU A 583 -35.32 -2.81 -14.93
N VAL A 584 -35.85 -4.02 -14.87
CA VAL A 584 -35.75 -4.90 -13.70
C VAL A 584 -35.07 -6.21 -14.03
N GLU A 585 -34.33 -6.74 -13.07
CA GLU A 585 -33.86 -8.12 -13.03
C GLU A 585 -34.80 -8.95 -12.15
N GLU A 586 -35.27 -10.09 -12.68
CA GLU A 586 -36.07 -11.11 -12.02
C GLU A 586 -35.54 -12.48 -12.46
N ASN A 587 -35.15 -13.35 -11.53
CA ASN A 587 -34.62 -14.70 -11.82
C ASN A 587 -33.47 -14.69 -12.87
N ASN A 588 -32.53 -13.76 -12.75
CA ASN A 588 -31.42 -13.52 -13.69
C ASN A 588 -31.84 -13.12 -15.12
N SER A 589 -33.10 -12.71 -15.32
CA SER A 589 -33.62 -12.21 -16.60
C SER A 589 -33.99 -10.74 -16.49
N PHE A 590 -33.67 -9.96 -17.53
CA PHE A 590 -33.94 -8.53 -17.59
C PHE A 590 -35.18 -8.22 -18.43
N SER A 591 -36.03 -7.31 -17.95
CA SER A 591 -37.21 -6.84 -18.69
C SER A 591 -37.60 -5.43 -18.27
N VAL A 592 -38.29 -4.69 -19.15
CA VAL A 592 -38.85 -3.37 -18.80
C VAL A 592 -40.31 -3.52 -18.37
N ARG A 593 -40.64 -3.05 -17.18
CA ARG A 593 -41.97 -3.21 -16.57
C ARG A 593 -42.63 -1.89 -16.19
N TYR A 594 -43.95 -1.84 -16.29
CA TYR A 594 -44.75 -0.69 -15.86
C TYR A 594 -44.85 -0.60 -14.33
N ILE A 595 -44.53 0.57 -13.78
CA ILE A 595 -44.92 0.94 -12.41
C ILE A 595 -46.21 1.74 -12.45
N LYS A 596 -47.20 1.28 -11.68
CA LYS A 596 -48.53 1.88 -11.54
C LYS A 596 -48.79 2.23 -10.07
N GLY A 597 -49.90 2.92 -9.81
CA GLY A 597 -50.26 3.36 -8.46
C GLY A 597 -49.40 4.52 -7.95
N VAL A 598 -49.30 4.65 -6.62
CA VAL A 598 -48.62 5.77 -5.94
C VAL A 598 -47.10 5.74 -6.15
N HIS A 599 -46.48 4.56 -6.20
CA HIS A 599 -45.03 4.41 -6.35
C HIS A 599 -44.48 4.95 -7.67
N LYS A 600 -45.31 5.12 -8.71
CA LYS A 600 -44.88 5.76 -9.95
C LYS A 600 -44.48 7.23 -9.74
N ASN A 601 -45.09 7.91 -8.76
CA ASN A 601 -44.82 9.31 -8.48
C ASN A 601 -43.40 9.52 -7.98
N PHE A 602 -42.85 8.55 -7.24
CA PHE A 602 -41.44 8.58 -6.83
C PHE A 602 -40.50 8.77 -8.03
N PHE A 603 -40.69 8.01 -9.11
CA PHE A 603 -39.86 8.11 -10.30
C PHE A 603 -40.11 9.41 -11.07
N ILE A 604 -41.36 9.87 -11.14
CA ILE A 604 -41.72 11.14 -11.79
C ILE A 604 -41.07 12.33 -11.06
N ASP A 605 -41.12 12.35 -9.74
CA ASP A 605 -40.61 13.46 -8.93
C ASP A 605 -39.08 13.51 -8.97
N ASN A 606 -38.42 12.35 -8.94
CA ASN A 606 -36.96 12.29 -9.11
C ASN A 606 -36.55 12.64 -10.55
N TYR A 607 -37.31 12.23 -11.57
CA TYR A 607 -37.05 12.60 -12.97
C TYR A 607 -37.12 14.13 -13.19
N LYS A 608 -38.04 14.82 -12.50
CA LYS A 608 -38.11 16.29 -12.54
C LYS A 608 -36.86 16.96 -11.93
N ASN A 609 -36.19 16.29 -10.98
CA ASN A 609 -34.96 16.79 -10.36
C ASN A 609 -33.71 16.19 -11.03
N LYS A 610 -33.49 16.53 -12.31
CA LYS A 610 -32.35 16.03 -13.08
C LYS A 610 -30.99 16.37 -12.47
N GLN A 611 -30.87 17.54 -11.84
CA GLN A 611 -29.62 17.97 -11.22
C GLN A 611 -29.22 17.05 -10.06
N TYR A 612 -30.17 16.73 -9.17
CA TYR A 612 -29.94 15.79 -8.08
C TYR A 612 -29.51 14.41 -8.59
N LEU A 613 -30.16 13.90 -9.64
CA LEU A 613 -29.78 12.63 -10.26
C LEU A 613 -28.34 12.65 -10.80
N LYS A 614 -27.92 13.73 -11.47
CA LYS A 614 -26.53 13.89 -11.94
C LYS A 614 -25.53 13.93 -10.79
N GLU A 615 -25.84 14.65 -9.71
CA GLU A 615 -25.01 14.71 -8.49
C GLU A 615 -24.87 13.34 -7.82
N LYS A 616 -25.90 12.49 -7.91
CA LYS A 616 -25.89 11.10 -7.45
C LYS A 616 -25.28 10.10 -8.44
N GLY A 617 -24.73 10.60 -9.55
CA GLY A 617 -24.00 9.79 -10.53
C GLY A 617 -24.86 9.14 -11.61
N PHE A 618 -26.15 9.48 -11.71
CA PHE A 618 -27.00 8.99 -12.81
C PHE A 618 -26.64 9.66 -14.13
N CYS A 619 -26.72 8.86 -15.19
CA CYS A 619 -26.58 9.27 -16.57
C CYS A 619 -27.94 9.26 -17.28
N PHE A 620 -28.03 10.04 -18.36
CA PHE A 620 -29.24 10.22 -19.16
C PHE A 620 -28.94 9.76 -20.58
N LEU A 621 -29.74 8.84 -21.07
CA LEU A 621 -29.59 8.25 -22.40
C LEU A 621 -30.80 8.60 -23.25
N SER A 622 -30.59 9.29 -24.36
CA SER A 622 -31.66 9.71 -25.26
C SER A 622 -32.31 8.50 -25.95
N PHE A 623 -33.63 8.37 -25.82
CA PHE A 623 -34.41 7.31 -26.44
C PHE A 623 -35.80 7.84 -26.85
N ASN A 624 -36.13 7.80 -28.15
CA ASN A 624 -37.46 8.18 -28.67
C ASN A 624 -38.01 9.53 -28.16
N ARG A 625 -37.16 10.57 -28.13
CA ARG A 625 -37.45 11.93 -27.60
C ARG A 625 -37.71 11.98 -26.08
N GLN A 626 -37.30 10.93 -25.37
CA GLN A 626 -37.28 10.82 -23.90
C GLN A 626 -35.88 10.49 -23.44
N GLU A 627 -35.70 10.42 -22.13
CA GLU A 627 -34.43 10.05 -21.51
C GLU A 627 -34.62 8.83 -20.60
N ILE A 628 -33.77 7.83 -20.79
CA ILE A 628 -33.60 6.73 -19.85
C ILE A 628 -32.59 7.18 -18.80
N VAL A 629 -32.98 7.10 -17.54
CA VAL A 629 -32.14 7.41 -16.38
C VAL A 629 -31.54 6.11 -15.86
N TYR A 630 -30.23 6.04 -15.75
CA TYR A 630 -29.53 4.83 -15.31
C TYR A 630 -28.24 5.18 -14.56
N LEU A 631 -27.73 4.23 -13.78
CA LEU A 631 -26.42 4.37 -13.15
C LEU A 631 -25.38 3.71 -14.07
N PRO A 632 -24.23 4.36 -14.40
CA PRO A 632 -23.20 3.78 -15.26
C PRO A 632 -22.33 2.74 -14.51
N LYS A 633 -22.98 1.90 -13.72
CA LYS A 633 -22.42 0.77 -12.97
C LYS A 633 -23.32 -0.43 -13.21
N ASP A 634 -22.76 -1.63 -13.21
CA ASP A 634 -23.53 -2.89 -13.38
C ASP A 634 -24.21 -3.30 -12.06
N GLU A 635 -24.80 -2.33 -11.36
CA GLU A 635 -25.36 -2.44 -10.02
C GLU A 635 -26.78 -1.87 -10.01
N HIS A 636 -27.69 -2.52 -9.28
CA HIS A 636 -29.05 -2.04 -9.10
C HIS A 636 -29.07 -0.89 -8.08
N PHE A 637 -29.93 0.10 -8.28
CA PHE A 637 -30.07 1.24 -7.36
C PHE A 637 -31.29 1.12 -6.42
N MET A 638 -32.11 0.09 -6.60
CA MET A 638 -33.34 -0.13 -5.86
C MET A 638 -33.83 -1.57 -5.98
N ILE A 639 -34.53 -2.07 -4.96
CA ILE A 639 -35.20 -3.37 -4.95
C ILE A 639 -36.69 -3.14 -4.65
N LEU A 640 -37.56 -3.82 -5.39
CA LEU A 640 -39.02 -3.72 -5.28
C LEU A 640 -39.62 -5.10 -5.06
N GLU A 641 -40.54 -5.23 -4.11
CA GLU A 641 -41.27 -6.46 -3.83
C GLU A 641 -42.77 -6.27 -4.07
N THR A 642 -43.42 -7.27 -4.67
CA THR A 642 -44.86 -7.28 -4.97
C THR A 642 -45.57 -8.39 -4.21
N ASN A 643 -46.78 -8.10 -3.72
CA ASN A 643 -47.63 -9.08 -3.05
C ASN A 643 -49.12 -8.84 -3.34
N GLY A 644 -49.69 -9.66 -4.24
CA GLY A 644 -51.08 -9.60 -4.66
C GLY A 644 -51.38 -8.44 -5.62
N TYR A 645 -52.67 -8.09 -5.72
CA TYR A 645 -53.16 -7.03 -6.61
C TYR A 645 -53.92 -5.97 -5.82
N THR A 646 -53.86 -4.74 -6.31
CA THR A 646 -54.70 -3.62 -5.86
C THR A 646 -55.44 -3.02 -7.07
N SER A 647 -56.47 -2.21 -6.81
CA SER A 647 -57.26 -1.53 -7.83
C SER A 647 -57.34 -0.03 -7.56
N TYR A 648 -57.19 0.77 -8.61
CA TYR A 648 -57.38 2.23 -8.55
C TYR A 648 -58.04 2.69 -9.85
N ASN A 649 -59.13 3.45 -9.76
CA ASN A 649 -59.95 3.88 -10.91
C ASN A 649 -60.30 2.72 -11.87
N GLY A 650 -60.78 1.60 -11.33
CA GLY A 650 -61.20 0.44 -12.12
C GLY A 650 -60.08 -0.38 -12.78
N ASN A 651 -58.80 -0.03 -12.56
CA ASN A 651 -57.67 -0.76 -13.11
C ASN A 651 -57.00 -1.64 -12.04
N ARG A 652 -56.86 -2.95 -12.30
CA ARG A 652 -56.14 -3.91 -11.45
C ARG A 652 -54.64 -3.90 -11.77
N PHE A 653 -53.78 -3.82 -10.76
CA PHE A 653 -52.32 -3.88 -10.91
C PHE A 653 -51.66 -4.51 -9.67
N PRO A 654 -50.44 -5.07 -9.79
CA PRO A 654 -49.73 -5.64 -8.66
C PRO A 654 -49.52 -4.64 -7.53
N CYS A 655 -49.76 -5.08 -6.29
CA CYS A 655 -49.48 -4.29 -5.10
C CYS A 655 -47.99 -4.37 -4.80
N ILE A 656 -47.32 -3.22 -4.72
CA ILE A 656 -45.92 -3.13 -4.28
C ILE A 656 -45.96 -3.13 -2.75
N SER A 657 -45.49 -4.23 -2.15
CA SER A 657 -45.51 -4.43 -0.71
C SER A 657 -44.29 -3.83 -0.02
N ASP A 658 -43.15 -3.75 -0.71
CA ASP A 658 -41.93 -3.17 -0.18
C ASP A 658 -41.09 -2.50 -1.28
N LEU A 659 -40.37 -1.45 -0.91
CA LEU A 659 -39.40 -0.75 -1.75
C LEU A 659 -38.13 -0.44 -0.97
N HIS A 660 -37.08 -1.21 -1.20
CA HIS A 660 -35.77 -0.96 -0.62
C HIS A 660 -34.94 -0.07 -1.52
N VAL A 661 -34.60 1.10 -0.99
CA VAL A 661 -33.88 2.14 -1.70
C VAL A 661 -32.44 2.19 -1.17
N ASP A 662 -31.43 2.17 -2.05
CA ASP A 662 -30.04 2.29 -1.61
C ASP A 662 -29.80 3.67 -0.97
N LYS A 663 -29.54 3.66 0.35
CA LYS A 663 -29.34 4.89 1.15
C LYS A 663 -28.15 5.71 0.68
N THR A 664 -27.13 5.08 0.08
CA THR A 664 -25.95 5.79 -0.44
C THR A 664 -26.29 6.63 -1.66
N ILE A 665 -27.25 6.16 -2.47
CA ILE A 665 -27.70 6.83 -3.70
C ILE A 665 -28.79 7.85 -3.38
N TRP A 666 -29.79 7.48 -2.56
CA TRP A 666 -31.02 8.25 -2.40
C TRP A 666 -31.14 9.04 -1.09
N GLY A 667 -30.23 8.85 -0.12
CA GLY A 667 -30.24 9.54 1.17
C GLY A 667 -31.56 9.38 1.95
N ASP A 668 -31.96 10.41 2.70
CA ASP A 668 -33.20 10.39 3.51
C ASP A 668 -34.49 10.38 2.67
N LYS A 669 -34.42 10.67 1.36
CA LYS A 669 -35.57 10.56 0.45
C LYS A 669 -36.04 9.11 0.27
N GLY A 670 -35.17 8.13 0.58
CA GLY A 670 -35.54 6.70 0.59
C GLY A 670 -36.52 6.32 1.70
N LYS A 671 -36.65 7.10 2.78
CA LYS A 671 -37.61 6.85 3.88
C LYS A 671 -39.04 7.32 3.57
N ALA A 672 -39.24 8.16 2.55
CA ALA A 672 -40.52 8.81 2.26
C ALA A 672 -41.59 7.90 1.63
N LEU A 673 -41.38 6.58 1.64
CA LEU A 673 -42.24 5.58 1.02
C LEU A 673 -42.86 4.58 2.01
N GLU A 674 -42.49 4.64 3.29
CA GLU A 674 -43.28 4.00 4.33
C GLU A 674 -44.62 4.74 4.42
N TYR A 675 -45.75 4.02 4.40
CA TYR A 675 -47.08 4.60 4.61
C TYR A 675 -47.10 5.30 5.97
N ASN A 676 -46.80 6.60 6.02
CA ASN A 676 -46.90 7.35 7.25
C ASN A 676 -48.38 7.49 7.63
N GLN A 677 -48.65 7.69 8.92
CA GLN A 677 -50.01 7.80 9.46
C GLN A 677 -50.86 8.82 8.68
N ASN A 678 -50.26 9.94 8.27
CA ASN A 678 -50.89 10.96 7.41
C ASN A 678 -51.34 10.43 6.03
N THR A 679 -50.64 9.47 5.46
CA THR A 679 -50.99 8.85 4.16
C THR A 679 -52.14 7.87 4.34
N ILE A 680 -52.16 7.13 5.46
CA ILE A 680 -53.28 6.26 5.87
C ILE A 680 -54.52 7.11 6.13
N GLU A 681 -54.40 8.20 6.89
CA GLU A 681 -55.47 9.16 7.19
C GLU A 681 -55.97 9.88 5.91
N ASN A 682 -55.08 10.19 4.96
CA ASN A 682 -55.48 10.73 3.65
C ASN A 682 -56.19 9.70 2.76
N LEU A 683 -55.88 8.41 2.90
CA LEU A 683 -56.59 7.35 2.18
C LEU A 683 -57.94 7.06 2.82
N ASP A 684 -58.02 7.03 4.15
CA ASP A 684 -59.25 6.81 4.90
C ASP A 684 -60.22 7.99 4.76
N SER A 685 -59.75 9.23 4.75
CA SER A 685 -60.59 10.41 4.47
C SER A 685 -61.23 10.41 3.08
N ARG A 686 -60.70 9.61 2.14
CA ARG A 686 -61.22 9.43 0.78
C ARG A 686 -62.10 8.18 0.63
N ARG A 687 -62.24 7.33 1.65
CA ARG A 687 -63.12 6.15 1.61
C ARG A 687 -64.58 6.55 1.75
N MET A 688 -65.48 5.76 1.16
CA MET A 688 -66.91 5.88 1.48
C MET A 688 -67.11 5.64 2.96
N GLU A 689 -67.93 6.48 3.56
CA GLU A 689 -68.36 6.38 4.94
C GLU A 689 -69.59 5.47 5.04
N ASP A 690 -69.73 4.79 6.18
CA ASP A 690 -70.97 4.13 6.52
C ASP A 690 -72.06 5.15 6.84
N PHE A 691 -73.34 4.79 6.60
CA PHE A 691 -74.45 5.62 7.04
C PHE A 691 -74.55 5.59 8.58
N ILE A 692 -74.11 6.67 9.23
CA ILE A 692 -74.14 6.79 10.68
C ILE A 692 -75.56 7.18 11.13
N GLY A 693 -76.23 6.29 11.88
CA GLY A 693 -77.58 6.51 12.42
C GLY A 693 -78.71 5.89 11.59
N LYS A 694 -79.98 6.21 11.92
CA LYS A 694 -81.14 5.71 11.18
C LYS A 694 -81.14 6.31 9.77
N THR A 695 -81.12 5.47 8.74
CA THR A 695 -81.24 5.94 7.36
C THR A 695 -82.52 6.76 7.19
N PRO A 696 -82.44 8.01 6.71
CA PRO A 696 -83.63 8.84 6.52
C PRO A 696 -84.56 8.20 5.49
N SER A 697 -85.86 8.35 5.69
CA SER A 697 -86.84 7.91 4.70
C SER A 697 -86.80 8.84 3.48
N VAL A 698 -87.21 8.33 2.31
CA VAL A 698 -87.27 9.15 1.07
C VAL A 698 -88.13 10.41 1.24
N LYS A 699 -89.09 10.42 2.17
CA LYS A 699 -89.93 11.60 2.48
C LYS A 699 -89.16 12.68 3.24
N GLU A 700 -88.13 12.30 3.99
CA GLU A 700 -87.28 13.19 4.78
C GLU A 700 -86.11 13.76 3.97
N CYS A 701 -85.79 13.15 2.83
CA CYS A 701 -84.73 13.60 1.93
C CYS A 701 -85.23 14.61 0.90
N LYS A 702 -84.40 15.62 0.61
CA LYS A 702 -84.63 16.48 -0.56
C LYS A 702 -84.29 15.71 -1.84
N ARG A 703 -84.92 16.08 -2.95
CA ARG A 703 -84.57 15.56 -4.28
C ARG A 703 -83.22 16.13 -4.70
N LEU A 704 -82.29 15.27 -5.12
CA LEU A 704 -81.01 15.70 -5.68
C LEU A 704 -81.23 16.65 -6.86
N GLU A 705 -82.32 16.44 -7.60
CA GLU A 705 -82.74 17.25 -8.74
C GLU A 705 -83.09 18.71 -8.40
N ARG A 706 -83.14 19.08 -7.10
CA ARG A 706 -83.37 20.47 -6.66
C ARG A 706 -82.08 21.27 -6.47
N ILE A 707 -80.91 20.64 -6.55
CA ILE A 707 -79.62 21.34 -6.51
C ILE A 707 -79.36 21.95 -7.90
N GLY A 708 -78.78 23.15 -7.93
CA GLY A 708 -78.49 23.87 -9.16
C GLY A 708 -77.52 23.13 -10.10
N GLU A 709 -77.50 23.57 -11.36
CA GLU A 709 -76.63 23.03 -12.41
C GLU A 709 -75.15 23.33 -12.18
N LYS A 710 -74.30 22.48 -12.77
CA LYS A 710 -72.83 22.55 -12.74
C LYS A 710 -72.26 22.54 -11.32
N VAL A 711 -73.08 22.15 -10.35
CA VAL A 711 -72.65 22.02 -8.96
C VAL A 711 -71.91 20.70 -8.82
N GLN A 712 -70.68 20.79 -8.33
CA GLN A 712 -69.86 19.63 -8.01
C GLN A 712 -70.12 19.21 -6.56
N LEU A 713 -70.45 17.93 -6.37
CA LEU A 713 -70.81 17.37 -5.08
C LEU A 713 -69.94 16.17 -4.78
N ILE A 714 -69.65 15.93 -3.50
CA ILE A 714 -68.96 14.74 -3.03
C ILE A 714 -69.97 13.87 -2.30
N ILE A 715 -70.21 12.68 -2.85
CA ILE A 715 -70.98 11.63 -2.20
C ILE A 715 -70.04 10.92 -1.24
N ARG A 716 -70.38 10.98 0.06
CA ARG A 716 -69.61 10.30 1.11
C ARG A 716 -70.25 9.00 1.58
N ALA A 717 -71.55 8.79 1.36
CA ALA A 717 -72.22 7.50 1.62
C ALA A 717 -73.42 7.30 0.67
N ILE A 718 -73.74 6.05 0.33
CA ILE A 718 -74.89 5.68 -0.51
C ILE A 718 -75.67 4.54 0.14
N VAL A 719 -76.99 4.69 0.25
CA VAL A 719 -77.89 3.61 0.65
C VAL A 719 -79.01 3.43 -0.37
N LYS A 720 -79.33 2.17 -0.66
CA LYS A 720 -80.47 1.79 -1.51
C LYS A 720 -81.69 1.48 -0.62
N THR A 721 -82.85 2.03 -0.97
CA THR A 721 -84.13 1.84 -0.24
C THR A 721 -85.30 1.67 -1.22
N LYS A 722 -86.50 1.32 -0.73
CA LYS A 722 -87.72 1.21 -1.54
C LYS A 722 -88.72 2.32 -1.21
N TYR A 723 -89.27 2.97 -2.23
CA TYR A 723 -90.33 3.97 -2.07
C TYR A 723 -91.34 3.89 -3.22
N ARG A 724 -92.63 3.72 -2.88
CA ARG A 724 -93.73 3.50 -3.84
C ARG A 724 -93.44 2.37 -4.85
N GLY A 725 -92.95 1.23 -4.34
CA GLY A 725 -92.69 0.03 -5.15
C GLY A 725 -91.46 0.09 -6.06
N LYS A 726 -90.69 1.20 -6.05
CA LYS A 726 -89.46 1.35 -6.83
C LYS A 726 -88.27 1.53 -5.90
N ASP A 727 -87.12 1.00 -6.31
CA ASP A 727 -85.86 1.27 -5.62
C ASP A 727 -85.56 2.78 -5.65
N ARG A 728 -84.80 3.30 -4.70
CA ARG A 728 -84.30 4.68 -4.64
C ARG A 728 -82.94 4.67 -3.99
N TYR A 729 -82.08 5.59 -4.39
CA TYR A 729 -80.76 5.76 -3.78
C TYR A 729 -80.74 7.05 -2.99
N ILE A 730 -80.30 6.97 -1.74
CA ILE A 730 -80.08 8.11 -0.86
C ILE A 730 -78.58 8.35 -0.76
N PHE A 731 -78.16 9.57 -1.06
CA PHE A 731 -76.79 10.05 -0.94
C PHE A 731 -76.66 10.89 0.31
N ALA A 732 -75.67 10.57 1.12
CA ALA A 732 -75.12 11.53 2.06
C ALA A 732 -74.11 12.40 1.29
N ILE A 733 -74.40 13.69 1.20
CA ILE A 733 -73.55 14.67 0.51
C ILE A 733 -72.79 15.46 1.55
N GLU A 734 -71.49 15.61 1.33
CA GLU A 734 -70.62 16.39 2.18
C GLU A 734 -71.15 17.83 2.31
N ASN A 735 -71.33 18.31 3.53
CA ASN A 735 -71.83 19.66 3.86
C ASN A 735 -73.25 20.03 3.37
N MET A 736 -74.03 19.09 2.82
CA MET A 736 -75.38 19.40 2.28
C MET A 736 -76.51 18.50 2.80
N GLY A 737 -76.19 17.41 3.50
CA GLY A 737 -77.18 16.50 4.08
C GLY A 737 -77.60 15.38 3.12
N HIS A 738 -78.79 14.82 3.33
CA HIS A 738 -79.27 13.64 2.61
C HIS A 738 -80.18 13.98 1.44
N PHE A 739 -79.85 13.48 0.26
CA PHE A 739 -80.63 13.65 -0.95
C PHE A 739 -80.97 12.31 -1.55
N TYR A 740 -82.15 12.18 -2.16
CA TYR A 740 -82.48 11.00 -2.93
C TYR A 740 -82.52 11.31 -4.43
N VAL A 741 -82.22 10.29 -5.25
CA VAL A 741 -82.27 10.39 -6.70
C VAL A 741 -83.19 9.32 -7.31
N SER A 742 -83.76 9.65 -8.47
CA SER A 742 -84.57 8.75 -9.30
C SER A 742 -83.71 7.79 -10.14
N ASN A 743 -84.25 6.59 -10.42
CA ASN A 743 -83.42 5.41 -10.67
C ASN A 743 -82.91 5.18 -12.09
N TYR A 744 -83.59 5.67 -13.12
CA TYR A 744 -83.38 5.14 -14.47
C TYR A 744 -81.95 5.37 -14.98
N TRP A 745 -81.43 6.58 -14.85
CA TRP A 745 -80.09 6.93 -15.33
C TRP A 745 -78.98 6.53 -14.34
N MET A 746 -79.29 6.46 -13.06
CA MET A 746 -78.38 6.03 -12.00
C MET A 746 -78.00 4.55 -12.19
N GLU A 747 -79.01 3.68 -12.31
CA GLU A 747 -78.80 2.23 -12.46
C GLU A 747 -78.10 1.90 -13.78
N LYS A 748 -78.44 2.62 -14.85
CA LYS A 748 -77.76 2.52 -16.13
C LYS A 748 -76.28 2.92 -16.02
N SER A 749 -75.99 4.06 -15.38
CA SER A 749 -74.61 4.54 -15.21
C SER A 749 -73.78 3.63 -14.30
N MET A 750 -74.39 3.05 -13.25
CA MET A 750 -73.74 2.07 -12.37
C MET A 750 -73.39 0.76 -13.10
N LYS A 751 -74.16 0.38 -14.12
CA LYS A 751 -73.90 -0.82 -14.94
C LYS A 751 -72.88 -0.54 -16.06
N GLU A 752 -72.94 0.65 -16.66
CA GLU A 752 -72.12 1.02 -17.82
C GLU A 752 -70.75 1.60 -17.43
N THR A 753 -70.59 2.10 -16.21
CA THR A 753 -69.37 2.74 -15.72
C THR A 753 -68.77 1.93 -14.58
N PRO A 754 -67.48 1.52 -14.64
CA PRO A 754 -66.82 0.80 -13.55
C PRO A 754 -66.50 1.76 -12.39
N ILE A 755 -67.50 2.04 -11.57
CA ILE A 755 -67.41 2.93 -10.39
C ILE A 755 -67.01 2.08 -9.17
N ASP A 756 -65.94 2.49 -8.49
CA ASP A 756 -65.49 1.86 -7.25
C ASP A 756 -66.19 2.51 -6.04
N PHE A 757 -67.13 1.79 -5.45
CA PHE A 757 -67.93 2.26 -4.31
C PHE A 757 -67.19 2.20 -2.97
N ASN A 758 -65.91 1.84 -2.92
CA ASN A 758 -65.13 1.90 -1.69
C ASN A 758 -64.61 3.31 -1.38
N TYR A 759 -64.71 4.26 -2.33
CA TYR A 759 -64.18 5.63 -2.21
C TYR A 759 -65.25 6.69 -2.47
N LYS A 760 -65.12 7.86 -1.83
CA LYS A 760 -66.02 9.00 -2.02
C LYS A 760 -66.07 9.39 -3.49
N ILE A 761 -67.27 9.64 -3.99
CA ILE A 761 -67.48 9.87 -5.43
C ILE A 761 -67.77 11.34 -5.65
N LYS A 762 -66.92 12.01 -6.44
CA LYS A 762 -67.18 13.36 -6.92
C LYS A 762 -68.10 13.30 -8.14
N ILE A 763 -69.26 13.92 -8.04
CA ILE A 763 -70.23 14.04 -9.12
C ILE A 763 -70.36 15.51 -9.55
N GLN A 764 -70.82 15.74 -10.76
CA GLN A 764 -71.24 17.05 -11.23
C GLN A 764 -72.67 16.93 -11.74
N LEU A 765 -73.56 17.79 -11.23
CA LEU A 765 -74.96 17.80 -11.62
C LEU A 765 -75.17 18.65 -12.87
N ASP A 766 -75.50 18.04 -14.00
CA ASP A 766 -75.82 18.75 -15.24
C ASP A 766 -77.28 18.49 -15.68
N LEU A 767 -77.93 19.50 -16.27
CA LEU A 767 -79.33 19.43 -16.73
C LEU A 767 -79.50 18.73 -18.11
N PHE A 768 -80.75 18.61 -18.53
CA PHE A 768 -81.47 17.40 -18.97
C PHE A 768 -81.19 16.61 -20.26
N LYS A 769 -81.27 15.25 -20.15
CA LYS A 769 -81.92 14.36 -21.16
C LYS A 769 -83.33 13.97 -20.70
N ILE A 770 -84.33 14.14 -21.57
CA ILE A 770 -85.74 13.85 -21.28
C ILE A 770 -85.93 12.34 -21.08
N THR A 771 -86.57 11.94 -19.96
CA THR A 771 -86.97 10.53 -19.76
C THR A 771 -88.05 10.13 -20.77
N PRO A 772 -88.27 8.85 -21.06
CA PRO A 772 -89.38 8.41 -21.94
C PRO A 772 -90.77 8.94 -21.51
N SER A 773 -90.92 9.29 -20.23
CA SER A 773 -92.10 9.88 -19.61
C SER A 773 -92.15 11.42 -19.63
N ASN A 774 -91.34 12.09 -20.46
CA ASN A 774 -91.25 13.55 -20.57
C ASN A 774 -90.87 14.33 -19.31
N ASN A 775 -90.40 13.63 -18.27
CA ASN A 775 -89.87 14.26 -17.06
C ASN A 775 -88.39 14.58 -17.20
N LYS A 776 -88.03 15.70 -16.58
CA LYS A 776 -86.66 16.16 -16.39
C LYS A 776 -86.05 15.50 -15.10
N GLU A 777 -85.30 14.36 -15.18
CA GLU A 777 -84.29 13.76 -14.19
C GLU A 777 -82.69 13.88 -14.34
N LEU A 778 -81.93 14.55 -13.43
CA LEU A 778 -80.54 14.99 -13.68
C LEU A 778 -79.56 13.84 -13.99
N ARG A 779 -78.56 14.05 -14.88
CA ARG A 779 -77.47 13.08 -15.06
C ARG A 779 -76.48 13.20 -13.90
N VAL A 780 -76.28 12.11 -13.18
CA VAL A 780 -75.47 12.10 -11.93
C VAL A 780 -73.98 11.84 -12.21
N PHE A 781 -73.66 10.93 -13.13
CA PHE A 781 -72.28 10.62 -13.51
C PHE A 781 -72.03 11.12 -14.94
N CYS A 782 -71.32 12.23 -15.05
CA CYS A 782 -70.81 12.70 -16.34
C CYS A 782 -69.52 11.95 -16.66
N SER A 783 -69.46 11.33 -17.85
CA SER A 783 -68.22 10.83 -18.43
C SER A 783 -67.36 12.05 -18.80
N ASN A 784 -66.22 12.23 -18.11
CA ASN A 784 -65.20 13.19 -18.53
C ASN A 784 -64.63 12.87 -19.90
#